data_AF-A0AB35MWH9-F1
#
_entry.id   AF-A0AB35MWH9-F1
#
_cell.length_a   1.000
_cell.length_b   1.000
_cell.length_c   1.000
_cell.angle_alpha   90.00
_cell.angle_beta   90.00
_cell.angle_gamma   90.00
#
_symmetry.space_group_name_H-M   'P 1'
#
loop_
_entity.id
_entity.type
_entity.pdbx_description
1 polymer ?
#
loop_
_entity_poly.entity_id
_entity_poly.type
_entity_poly.pdbx_seq_one_letter_code
_entity_poly.pdbx_strand_id
1 'polypeptide(L)'
;MKVFSKSRLATCVLTAIPVMAVAKDTGKLEKLGSETTGIEITKPNQDQDSSRIYLEQGAIWASRDITRFDPVLDVSVSDELEVEQGALRDSVGFTITTNYGYYIKKYQLEVYRVGDFGLSEPIAVLDGDKLANDSDINWDGQTDVDYQFNVGEQLMFRLKAWDKDGNMDVTTVGVTDLIKPDSEVEIDRNDNDDEESKDKSYGQAKLMRHNIPTNAGLAKFIGTGLKSVDKVIIGEDEFDVEDGNLYAEQYLPTDSYIFPTKVVFDNGDERSYKLYVRIPDTYYAQTGLADLYVGKNNVSGNSDALSVDDQYQGDIYNQGRLAYFGQGKFGDKLRVTTHFDTRESEIKDMFKHPFASDDSDVFDILEDDDELYYGNYGDSSNIEKVVNTKGKVYLNVEYDKSQYLWGNYNTGLTGTENNDYNRSLYGFKADYRTRDTTQYGEDRLNVVGFTAEADSLYAHDEFLGTGGSLYFLRHGEAVPGSDKVYVKVKDESGLVQNEIPLEPGVDYDFDPYQGRIILTKPLDNILSDSFGSVIENGDDYENFLVVDYEYVPQGSDSLDAMSYGGRAKGWINDYVGVGVTYATQEKDNQDYESYGTDLTLRATEGTYIKAEFAHSEGRQTESNFVSTDGGLTFTPIGDTLEDREGDSVQITAVTSLYDLAPTIFGAVGNDLKLWYRDKDAGYSYASSSDDLEQEAYGAELRLQATDRLAVLSRFSTNEERDVDGNLETDTETIEIETQVKITEHIKVSAAGQQTEELNQNDEHSDATLAGVRLEYMWDSENSVYVKGQKTVDQSDDYDENDSASIGAEFQVLEDLSLGGEYTDGDRGQVAEATVTYDVSDDHSTYVTYVDDNYEGQNNVIVGQRADLTSSVDFYQENQFVDENDGHGRIDSYGFGYDVTEDVEMGIGYQLGEIEDDQNITTERESISFNASIDLDDITLSHKFEYRVDKSEDDPDIAQRELQQIVTTNRYTHHLTEEYTLFGKYNYSITESETTGETMAQFTEATGGLAYRPIYNDRLNLLSRYTYIADFDQLDRDVDYQDETSQIIEVEAIYSIDQHWDVGTKYAHKDKQQAFERASGSNELVKSDIDLYGLSASYRVMKEWDVTGEYHWKTDTLNDELEHGALVSVNKHIGENFKMGIGYNFSAFDSDLTNDDDYDASGVFINLVGKI
;
A
#
# COMPACT_ATOMS: atom_id res chain seq x y z
N MET A 1 -37.32 -8.28 13.01
CA MET A 1 -38.79 -8.30 12.75
C MET A 1 -39.05 -9.06 11.43
N LYS A 2 -39.55 -10.29 11.49
CA LYS A 2 -39.73 -11.19 10.32
C LYS A 2 -40.85 -10.68 9.40
N VAL A 3 -40.51 -10.27 8.17
CA VAL A 3 -41.15 -10.59 6.85
C VAL A 3 -40.45 -9.74 5.78
N PHE A 4 -39.42 -10.28 5.12
CA PHE A 4 -39.06 -9.90 3.75
C PHE A 4 -38.64 -11.16 3.00
N SER A 5 -39.43 -11.57 2.01
CA SER A 5 -39.21 -12.76 1.20
C SER A 5 -38.21 -12.47 0.07
N LYS A 6 -37.27 -13.40 -0.15
CA LYS A 6 -36.19 -13.40 -1.17
C LYS A 6 -36.57 -13.03 -2.62
N SER A 7 -37.85 -12.85 -2.97
CA SER A 7 -38.31 -12.60 -4.35
C SER A 7 -38.49 -11.13 -4.75
N ARG A 8 -38.09 -10.15 -3.94
CA ARG A 8 -38.28 -8.71 -4.26
C ARG A 8 -37.01 -7.90 -4.56
N LEU A 9 -35.80 -8.44 -4.34
CA LEU A 9 -34.56 -7.77 -4.76
C LEU A 9 -34.48 -7.64 -6.29
N ALA A 10 -34.92 -8.67 -7.02
CA ALA A 10 -35.00 -8.66 -8.48
C ALA A 10 -35.95 -7.57 -9.05
N THR A 11 -36.92 -7.07 -8.25
CA THR A 11 -37.88 -6.07 -8.75
C THR A 11 -37.39 -4.62 -8.58
N CYS A 12 -36.39 -4.35 -7.74
CA CYS A 12 -35.81 -3.01 -7.60
C CYS A 12 -34.67 -2.73 -8.60
N VAL A 13 -33.98 -3.77 -9.09
CA VAL A 13 -32.93 -3.64 -10.12
C VAL A 13 -33.52 -3.62 -11.54
N LEU A 14 -34.66 -4.27 -11.77
CA LEU A 14 -35.37 -4.25 -13.07
C LEU A 14 -36.02 -2.90 -13.43
N THR A 15 -35.97 -1.89 -12.55
CA THR A 15 -36.41 -0.52 -12.85
C THR A 15 -35.29 0.43 -13.30
N ALA A 16 -34.04 -0.03 -13.37
CA ALA A 16 -32.90 0.74 -13.91
C ALA A 16 -32.64 0.52 -15.42
N ILE A 17 -33.59 -0.11 -16.14
CA ILE A 17 -33.59 -0.18 -17.61
C ILE A 17 -34.97 0.34 -18.04
N PRO A 18 -35.10 1.56 -18.62
CA PRO A 18 -34.44 1.93 -19.89
C PRO A 18 -34.10 3.42 -20.07
N VAL A 19 -32.88 3.77 -20.52
CA VAL A 19 -32.66 4.98 -21.34
C VAL A 19 -31.73 4.68 -22.54
N MET A 20 -32.03 3.61 -23.27
CA MET A 20 -31.65 3.50 -24.68
C MET A 20 -32.93 3.43 -25.51
N ALA A 21 -33.55 4.59 -25.77
CA ALA A 21 -34.38 4.84 -26.96
C ALA A 21 -35.06 6.21 -26.89
N VAL A 22 -34.37 7.28 -27.30
CA VAL A 22 -34.85 8.19 -28.37
C VAL A 22 -33.60 8.77 -29.06
N ALA A 23 -32.87 7.93 -29.79
CA ALA A 23 -31.99 8.46 -30.84
C ALA A 23 -32.88 9.15 -31.87
N LYS A 24 -32.80 10.47 -31.93
CA LYS A 24 -33.49 11.28 -32.93
C LYS A 24 -32.94 10.88 -34.29
N ASP A 25 -33.81 10.39 -35.18
CA ASP A 25 -33.54 10.05 -36.59
C ASP A 25 -32.50 11.00 -37.21
N THR A 26 -31.26 10.50 -37.35
CA THR A 26 -30.10 11.23 -37.90
C THR A 26 -30.19 11.39 -39.43
N GLY A 27 -31.24 10.86 -40.07
CA GLY A 27 -31.49 10.98 -41.51
C GLY A 27 -32.03 12.33 -41.99
N LYS A 28 -32.22 13.33 -41.11
CA LYS A 28 -32.78 14.66 -41.47
C LYS A 28 -32.00 15.87 -40.93
N LEU A 29 -30.69 15.77 -40.80
CA LEU A 29 -29.87 16.98 -40.60
C LEU A 29 -29.68 17.69 -41.95
N GLU A 30 -30.53 18.67 -42.22
CA GLU A 30 -30.33 19.63 -43.30
C GLU A 30 -29.07 20.45 -43.03
N LYS A 31 -28.20 20.51 -44.04
CA LYS A 31 -27.01 21.36 -44.06
C LYS A 31 -27.45 22.82 -43.95
N LEU A 32 -27.30 23.42 -42.77
CA LEU A 32 -27.54 24.85 -42.56
C LEU A 32 -26.45 25.65 -43.28
N GLY A 33 -26.78 26.12 -44.48
CA GLY A 33 -26.03 27.16 -45.16
C GLY A 33 -26.27 28.49 -44.47
N SER A 34 -25.24 29.03 -43.79
CA SER A 34 -25.21 30.43 -43.39
C SER A 34 -24.81 31.27 -44.61
N GLU A 35 -25.81 31.86 -45.28
CA GLU A 35 -25.58 33.04 -46.11
C GLU A 35 -25.68 34.29 -45.23
N THR A 36 -24.77 35.24 -45.49
CA THR A 36 -24.72 36.64 -45.04
C THR A 36 -23.99 36.94 -43.72
N THR A 37 -22.67 37.10 -43.81
CA THR A 37 -22.03 38.43 -43.70
C THR A 37 -20.76 38.45 -44.55
N GLY A 38 -20.65 39.44 -45.44
CA GLY A 38 -19.56 39.59 -46.38
C GLY A 38 -18.29 40.10 -45.72
N ILE A 39 -17.50 39.18 -45.18
CA ILE A 39 -16.08 39.40 -44.90
C ILE A 39 -15.33 38.36 -45.74
N GLU A 40 -14.55 38.82 -46.73
CA GLU A 40 -13.55 37.98 -47.38
C GLU A 40 -12.53 37.57 -46.32
N ILE A 41 -12.72 36.38 -45.74
CA ILE A 41 -11.67 35.69 -45.01
C ILE A 41 -10.74 35.16 -46.09
N THR A 42 -9.63 35.86 -46.30
CA THR A 42 -8.42 35.29 -46.90
C THR A 42 -8.19 33.93 -46.23
N LYS A 43 -8.33 32.83 -46.98
CA LYS A 43 -8.00 31.49 -46.48
C LYS A 43 -6.61 31.56 -45.85
N PRO A 44 -6.45 31.37 -44.53
CA PRO A 44 -5.14 31.06 -43.99
C PRO A 44 -4.71 29.73 -44.63
N ASN A 45 -3.41 29.60 -44.85
CA ASN A 45 -2.79 28.36 -45.28
C ASN A 45 -3.28 27.18 -44.45
N GLN A 46 -3.30 26.01 -45.09
CA GLN A 46 -3.45 24.67 -44.50
C GLN A 46 -3.35 24.67 -42.97
N ASP A 47 -4.43 24.29 -42.28
CA ASP A 47 -4.40 23.88 -40.87
C ASP A 47 -3.27 22.86 -40.72
N GLN A 48 -2.10 23.33 -40.27
CA GLN A 48 -1.13 22.45 -39.62
C GLN A 48 -1.83 22.00 -38.35
N ASP A 49 -1.99 20.70 -38.21
CA ASP A 49 -2.51 20.05 -37.02
C ASP A 49 -1.77 20.59 -35.79
N SER A 50 -2.38 21.53 -35.09
CA SER A 50 -1.71 22.28 -34.01
C SER A 50 -1.59 21.44 -32.74
N SER A 51 -2.05 20.18 -32.77
CA SER A 51 -1.80 19.18 -31.73
C SER A 51 -0.40 18.56 -31.82
N ARG A 52 0.36 18.85 -32.89
CA ARG A 52 1.71 18.32 -33.13
C ARG A 52 2.69 19.41 -33.58
N ILE A 53 3.88 19.38 -32.98
CA ILE A 53 5.05 20.17 -33.34
C ILE A 53 6.05 19.21 -33.97
N TYR A 54 6.48 19.48 -35.20
CA TYR A 54 7.51 18.69 -35.88
C TYR A 54 8.85 19.44 -35.83
N LEU A 55 9.87 18.78 -35.32
CA LEU A 55 11.27 19.22 -35.33
C LEU A 55 12.05 18.48 -36.43
N GLU A 56 13.34 18.79 -36.59
CA GLU A 56 14.16 18.17 -37.66
C GLU A 56 14.40 16.68 -37.44
N GLN A 57 14.46 16.22 -36.19
CA GLN A 57 14.80 14.83 -35.82
C GLN A 57 13.71 14.14 -34.98
N GLY A 58 12.65 14.87 -34.59
CA GLY A 58 11.63 14.39 -33.65
C GLY A 58 10.31 15.17 -33.75
N ALA A 59 9.37 14.84 -32.89
CA ALA A 59 8.09 15.55 -32.80
C ALA A 59 7.62 15.61 -31.34
N ILE A 60 6.87 16.67 -31.01
CA ILE A 60 6.15 16.83 -29.75
C ILE A 60 4.66 16.86 -30.08
N TRP A 61 3.82 16.14 -29.36
CA TRP A 61 2.38 16.19 -29.55
C TRP A 61 1.63 16.17 -28.23
N ALA A 62 0.39 16.65 -28.26
CA ALA A 62 -0.53 16.48 -27.16
C ALA A 62 -1.51 15.34 -27.45
N SER A 63 -1.68 14.44 -26.51
CA SER A 63 -2.77 13.48 -26.44
C SER A 63 -3.68 13.83 -25.26
N ARG A 64 -4.76 13.06 -25.10
CA ARG A 64 -5.69 13.23 -23.98
C ARG A 64 -6.07 11.88 -23.43
N ASP A 65 -6.34 11.84 -22.14
CA ASP A 65 -6.78 10.66 -21.42
C ASP A 65 -7.99 10.97 -20.53
N ILE A 66 -8.76 9.93 -20.22
CA ILE A 66 -9.86 9.96 -19.25
C ILE A 66 -9.59 9.07 -18.03
N THR A 67 -8.33 8.68 -17.84
CA THR A 67 -7.83 8.01 -16.65
C THR A 67 -8.32 8.67 -15.36
N ARG A 68 -8.27 7.88 -14.29
CA ARG A 68 -8.54 8.32 -12.93
C ARG A 68 -7.67 9.54 -12.62
N PHE A 69 -8.25 10.53 -11.97
CA PHE A 69 -7.56 11.74 -11.56
C PHE A 69 -7.25 11.59 -10.08
N ASP A 70 -5.97 11.45 -9.75
CA ASP A 70 -5.51 11.43 -8.37
C ASP A 70 -4.95 12.82 -8.01
N PRO A 71 -5.61 13.58 -7.13
CA PRO A 71 -5.24 14.96 -6.80
C PRO A 71 -3.91 15.01 -6.06
N VAL A 72 -3.01 15.91 -6.50
CA VAL A 72 -1.77 16.24 -5.81
C VAL A 72 -1.79 17.71 -5.38
N LEU A 73 -1.46 17.97 -4.12
CA LEU A 73 -1.29 19.31 -3.56
C LEU A 73 -0.27 19.24 -2.44
N ASP A 74 0.99 19.41 -2.83
CA ASP A 74 2.13 19.32 -1.94
C ASP A 74 2.78 20.70 -1.79
N VAL A 75 3.35 20.93 -0.62
CA VAL A 75 4.06 22.15 -0.26
C VAL A 75 5.44 21.73 0.21
N SER A 76 6.49 22.26 -0.40
CA SER A 76 7.86 22.09 0.08
C SER A 76 8.50 23.43 0.43
N VAL A 77 9.38 23.42 1.42
CA VAL A 77 10.17 24.55 1.90
C VAL A 77 11.52 24.03 2.35
N SER A 78 12.52 24.92 2.46
CA SER A 78 13.77 24.57 3.15
C SER A 78 13.43 24.01 4.52
N ASP A 79 14.01 22.85 4.84
CA ASP A 79 14.05 22.30 6.19
C ASP A 79 14.58 23.33 7.19
N GLU A 80 15.57 24.14 6.82
CA GLU A 80 16.18 25.15 7.67
C GLU A 80 15.94 26.60 7.22
N LEU A 81 15.62 27.49 8.15
CA LEU A 81 15.43 28.92 7.93
C LEU A 81 16.36 29.74 8.82
N GLU A 82 17.20 30.57 8.19
CA GLU A 82 18.15 31.39 8.92
C GLU A 82 17.49 32.59 9.64
N VAL A 83 17.81 32.75 10.93
CA VAL A 83 17.30 33.85 11.77
C VAL A 83 18.43 34.78 12.20
N GLU A 84 18.29 36.08 11.92
CA GLU A 84 19.19 37.14 12.38
C GLU A 84 18.43 38.22 13.17
N GLN A 85 18.86 38.51 14.40
CA GLN A 85 18.28 39.59 15.24
C GLN A 85 16.76 39.47 15.49
N GLY A 86 16.23 38.24 15.57
CA GLY A 86 14.81 38.00 15.87
C GLY A 86 13.89 38.09 14.65
N ALA A 87 14.46 38.11 13.45
CA ALA A 87 13.75 38.08 12.18
C ALA A 87 14.43 37.08 11.23
N LEU A 88 13.66 36.53 10.29
CA LEU A 88 14.21 35.72 9.21
C LEU A 88 15.17 36.57 8.35
N ARG A 89 16.34 36.01 8.04
CA ARG A 89 17.40 36.68 7.26
C ARG A 89 16.95 36.91 5.82
N ASP A 90 16.42 35.86 5.21
CA ASP A 90 15.95 35.82 3.82
C ASP A 90 14.45 35.51 3.75
N SER A 91 13.84 35.83 2.61
CA SER A 91 12.45 35.46 2.35
C SER A 91 12.33 33.96 2.13
N VAL A 92 11.30 33.35 2.70
CA VAL A 92 11.03 31.91 2.61
C VAL A 92 10.16 31.63 1.39
N GLY A 93 10.61 30.75 0.52
CA GLY A 93 9.82 30.26 -0.62
C GLY A 93 9.18 28.92 -0.27
N PHE A 94 7.85 28.87 -0.28
CA PHE A 94 7.11 27.60 -0.22
C PHE A 94 6.75 27.19 -1.64
N THR A 95 7.41 26.18 -2.16
CA THR A 95 7.16 25.60 -3.49
C THR A 95 5.90 24.75 -3.44
N ILE A 96 4.96 25.00 -4.34
CA ILE A 96 3.68 24.29 -4.40
C ILE A 96 3.64 23.40 -5.62
N THR A 97 3.55 22.09 -5.43
CA THR A 97 3.33 21.11 -6.50
C THR A 97 1.86 20.70 -6.51
N THR A 98 1.14 20.99 -7.59
CA THR A 98 -0.27 20.64 -7.72
C THR A 98 -0.69 20.36 -9.14
N ASN A 99 -1.41 19.26 -9.32
CA ASN A 99 -1.91 18.85 -10.63
C ASN A 99 -3.34 19.39 -10.93
N TYR A 100 -3.96 20.17 -10.03
CA TYR A 100 -5.30 20.75 -10.22
C TYR A 100 -5.44 22.24 -9.90
N GLY A 101 -4.34 23.00 -9.95
CA GLY A 101 -4.32 24.44 -9.68
C GLY A 101 -5.37 25.28 -10.44
N TYR A 102 -5.82 24.85 -11.63
CA TYR A 102 -6.89 25.50 -12.40
C TYR A 102 -8.24 25.58 -11.65
N TYR A 103 -8.53 24.63 -10.76
CA TYR A 103 -9.77 24.60 -9.96
C TYR A 103 -9.69 25.53 -8.75
N ILE A 104 -8.48 25.80 -8.26
CA ILE A 104 -8.23 26.63 -7.10
C ILE A 104 -8.52 28.11 -7.46
N LYS A 105 -9.27 28.78 -6.59
CA LYS A 105 -9.68 30.19 -6.72
C LYS A 105 -9.30 31.03 -5.53
N LYS A 106 -8.98 30.39 -4.41
CA LYS A 106 -8.40 30.98 -3.23
C LYS A 106 -7.48 29.93 -2.61
N TYR A 107 -6.33 30.35 -2.09
CA TYR A 107 -5.55 29.54 -1.17
C TYR A 107 -5.18 30.37 0.05
N GLN A 108 -4.79 29.66 1.11
CA GLN A 108 -4.30 30.22 2.36
C GLN A 108 -3.22 29.28 2.90
N LEU A 109 -1.96 29.75 2.86
CA LEU A 109 -0.86 29.09 3.55
C LEU A 109 -0.81 29.68 4.97
N GLU A 110 -0.93 28.81 5.97
CA GLU A 110 -0.96 29.17 7.38
C GLU A 110 0.31 28.66 8.04
N VAL A 111 1.06 29.54 8.71
CA VAL A 111 2.26 29.21 9.48
C VAL A 111 1.93 29.33 10.98
N TYR A 112 2.36 28.37 11.79
CA TYR A 112 2.07 28.23 13.21
C TYR A 112 3.38 28.08 14.01
N ARG A 113 3.31 28.33 15.33
CA ARG A 113 4.40 28.01 16.26
C ARG A 113 4.44 26.50 16.45
N VAL A 114 5.63 25.93 16.58
CA VAL A 114 5.76 24.55 17.04
C VAL A 114 5.04 24.36 18.39
N GLY A 115 4.27 23.28 18.51
CA GLY A 115 3.46 22.97 19.70
C GLY A 115 2.05 23.60 19.76
N ASP A 116 1.61 24.38 18.76
CA ASP A 116 0.18 24.69 18.56
C ASP A 116 -0.52 23.53 17.84
N PHE A 117 -0.56 22.37 18.50
CA PHE A 117 -1.16 21.14 17.95
C PHE A 117 -2.66 21.29 17.63
N GLY A 118 -3.33 22.23 18.29
CA GLY A 118 -4.73 22.58 18.01
C GLY A 118 -4.93 23.40 16.74
N LEU A 119 -3.85 23.85 16.10
CA LEU A 119 -3.83 24.75 14.93
C LEU A 119 -4.72 25.98 15.16
N SER A 120 -4.55 26.60 16.34
CA SER A 120 -5.50 27.54 16.93
C SER A 120 -5.18 29.00 16.61
N GLU A 121 -3.89 29.37 16.53
CA GLU A 121 -3.44 30.75 16.28
C GLU A 121 -2.25 30.78 15.30
N PRO A 122 -2.51 30.93 13.98
CA PRO A 122 -1.43 31.07 13.00
C PRO A 122 -0.63 32.36 13.26
N ILE A 123 0.70 32.28 13.15
CA ILE A 123 1.60 33.44 13.23
C ILE A 123 1.63 34.24 11.94
N ALA A 124 1.35 33.61 10.80
CA ALA A 124 1.25 34.26 9.52
C ALA A 124 0.21 33.56 8.64
N VAL A 125 -0.58 34.34 7.93
CA VAL A 125 -1.56 33.86 6.95
C VAL A 125 -1.29 34.49 5.59
N LEU A 126 -0.91 33.67 4.62
CA LEU A 126 -0.60 34.08 3.26
C LEU A 126 -1.74 33.68 2.33
N ASP A 127 -2.58 34.65 1.98
CA ASP A 127 -3.68 34.45 1.03
C ASP A 127 -3.24 34.69 -0.43
N GLY A 128 -3.82 33.95 -1.36
CA GLY A 128 -3.79 34.29 -2.78
C GLY A 128 -4.93 33.70 -3.60
N ASP A 129 -5.00 34.09 -4.88
CA ASP A 129 -6.18 33.86 -5.73
C ASP A 129 -6.02 32.67 -6.70
N LYS A 130 -4.81 32.14 -6.89
CA LYS A 130 -4.48 31.04 -7.81
C LYS A 130 -3.19 30.34 -7.38
N LEU A 131 -3.14 29.03 -7.60
CA LEU A 131 -1.92 28.22 -7.49
C LEU A 131 -1.62 27.62 -8.87
N ALA A 132 -0.35 27.67 -9.27
CA ALA A 132 0.17 26.93 -10.43
C ALA A 132 1.01 25.76 -9.93
N ASN A 133 1.29 24.80 -10.81
CA ASN A 133 2.26 23.75 -10.48
C ASN A 133 3.65 24.37 -10.34
N ASP A 134 4.44 23.86 -9.42
CA ASP A 134 5.80 24.30 -9.08
C ASP A 134 5.92 25.83 -8.92
N SER A 135 4.97 26.41 -8.19
CA SER A 135 4.91 27.86 -7.94
C SER A 135 5.26 28.21 -6.50
N ASP A 136 6.04 29.28 -6.31
CA ASP A 136 6.48 29.69 -4.98
C ASP A 136 5.54 30.70 -4.31
N ILE A 137 5.04 30.36 -3.12
CA ILE A 137 4.47 31.33 -2.19
C ILE A 137 5.63 31.91 -1.36
N ASN A 138 5.96 33.17 -1.63
CA ASN A 138 7.04 33.86 -0.93
C ASN A 138 6.53 34.53 0.34
N TRP A 139 7.14 34.22 1.48
CA TRP A 139 6.92 34.86 2.76
C TRP A 139 8.14 35.71 3.15
N ASP A 140 7.91 36.97 3.51
CA ASP A 140 8.96 37.91 3.89
C ASP A 140 9.29 37.88 5.40
N GLY A 141 8.75 36.90 6.13
CA GLY A 141 8.90 36.76 7.57
C GLY A 141 8.04 37.70 8.42
N GLN A 142 7.11 38.47 7.83
CA GLN A 142 6.16 39.26 8.60
C GLN A 142 5.10 38.37 9.26
N THR A 143 4.82 38.65 10.54
CA THR A 143 3.85 37.92 11.36
C THR A 143 2.62 38.78 11.64
N ASP A 144 1.44 38.15 11.70
CA ASP A 144 0.15 38.76 12.05
C ASP A 144 0.01 38.99 13.56
N VAL A 145 0.86 38.32 14.34
CA VAL A 145 0.97 38.41 15.80
C VAL A 145 2.37 38.90 16.19
N ASP A 146 2.52 39.43 17.41
CA ASP A 146 3.84 39.86 17.92
C ASP A 146 4.69 38.63 18.28
N TYR A 147 5.36 38.06 17.27
CA TYR A 147 6.24 36.88 17.39
C TYR A 147 7.68 37.25 17.01
N GLN A 148 8.63 36.76 17.81
CA GLN A 148 10.07 36.90 17.55
C GLN A 148 10.63 35.52 17.26
N PHE A 149 11.32 35.40 16.12
CA PHE A 149 11.97 34.16 15.71
C PHE A 149 13.20 33.93 16.57
N ASN A 150 13.31 32.76 17.21
CA ASN A 150 14.47 32.37 17.98
C ASN A 150 15.18 31.20 17.30
N VAL A 151 16.50 31.25 17.25
CA VAL A 151 17.32 30.13 16.77
C VAL A 151 17.10 28.93 17.70
N GLY A 152 16.93 27.74 17.12
CA GLY A 152 16.66 26.49 17.81
C GLY A 152 15.17 26.22 18.08
N GLU A 153 14.26 27.04 17.54
CA GLU A 153 12.82 26.75 17.50
C GLU A 153 12.41 26.21 16.12
N GLN A 154 11.24 25.58 16.02
CA GLN A 154 10.66 25.15 14.75
C GLN A 154 9.36 25.92 14.44
N LEU A 155 8.93 25.87 13.18
CA LEU A 155 7.64 26.37 12.71
C LEU A 155 6.86 25.24 12.04
N MET A 156 5.53 25.29 12.18
CA MET A 156 4.62 24.39 11.47
C MET A 156 3.91 25.15 10.34
N PHE A 157 3.58 24.50 9.22
CA PHE A 157 2.81 25.12 8.14
C PHE A 157 1.79 24.18 7.51
N ARG A 158 0.70 24.72 6.97
CA ARG A 158 -0.26 23.97 6.13
C ARG A 158 -0.91 24.85 5.08
N LEU A 159 -1.35 24.24 3.98
CA LEU A 159 -2.06 24.91 2.91
C LEU A 159 -3.53 24.49 2.87
N LYS A 160 -4.40 25.49 2.78
CA LYS A 160 -5.83 25.33 2.46
C LYS A 160 -6.10 25.92 1.09
N ALA A 161 -6.84 25.19 0.26
CA ALA A 161 -7.25 25.64 -1.06
C ALA A 161 -8.77 25.59 -1.21
N TRP A 162 -9.36 26.55 -1.90
CA TRP A 162 -10.80 26.59 -2.18
C TRP A 162 -11.09 26.78 -3.66
N ASP A 163 -12.17 26.15 -4.11
CA ASP A 163 -12.73 26.39 -5.44
C ASP A 163 -13.73 27.57 -5.46
N LYS A 164 -14.33 27.80 -6.62
CA LYS A 164 -15.34 28.86 -6.83
C LYS A 164 -16.64 28.66 -6.04
N ASP A 165 -16.92 27.42 -5.65
CA ASP A 165 -18.17 27.00 -5.00
C ASP A 165 -17.99 26.88 -3.48
N GLY A 166 -16.77 27.09 -2.97
CA GLY A 166 -16.41 27.08 -1.55
C GLY A 166 -16.01 25.70 -1.02
N ASN A 167 -15.78 24.71 -1.88
CA ASN A 167 -15.24 23.41 -1.49
C ASN A 167 -13.76 23.57 -1.11
N MET A 168 -13.31 22.91 -0.04
CA MET A 168 -12.00 23.16 0.58
C MET A 168 -11.13 21.92 0.62
N ASP A 169 -9.92 22.03 0.10
CA ASP A 169 -8.85 21.04 0.25
C ASP A 169 -7.86 21.52 1.31
N VAL A 170 -7.24 20.57 2.02
CA VAL A 170 -6.27 20.87 3.08
C VAL A 170 -5.12 19.87 3.03
N THR A 171 -3.90 20.35 3.26
CA THR A 171 -2.70 19.52 3.39
C THR A 171 -2.53 18.99 4.82
N THR A 172 -1.62 18.05 5.01
CA THR A 172 -0.99 17.73 6.30
C THR A 172 -0.21 18.95 6.81
N VAL A 173 0.43 18.82 7.96
CA VAL A 173 1.25 19.87 8.56
C VAL A 173 2.71 19.58 8.24
N GLY A 174 3.44 20.55 7.69
CA GLY A 174 4.89 20.47 7.51
C GLY A 174 5.65 21.21 8.59
N VAL A 175 6.93 20.89 8.78
CA VAL A 175 7.82 21.49 9.79
C VAL A 175 9.09 22.06 9.17
N THR A 176 9.62 23.13 9.77
CA THR A 176 10.91 23.73 9.40
C THR A 176 11.61 24.34 10.61
N ASP A 177 12.94 24.26 10.66
CA ASP A 177 13.82 24.67 11.75
C ASP A 177 14.33 26.10 11.59
N LEU A 178 14.62 26.75 12.72
CA LEU A 178 15.18 28.10 12.75
C LEU A 178 16.65 28.07 13.18
N ILE A 179 17.57 28.37 12.26
CA ILE A 179 19.03 28.23 12.47
C ILE A 179 19.78 29.58 12.43
N LYS A 180 21.10 29.56 12.66
CA LYS A 180 21.95 30.76 12.56
C LYS A 180 22.46 30.97 11.12
N PRO A 181 22.71 32.23 10.70
CA PRO A 181 23.19 32.56 9.35
C PRO A 181 24.55 31.99 8.88
N ASP A 182 25.29 31.32 9.75
CA ASP A 182 26.63 30.76 9.51
C ASP A 182 26.74 29.30 10.04
N SER A 183 25.62 28.63 10.32
CA SER A 183 25.60 27.17 10.53
C SER A 183 25.42 26.51 9.18
N GLU A 184 26.52 26.11 8.52
CA GLU A 184 26.49 25.13 7.41
C GLU A 184 26.31 23.70 7.96
N VAL A 185 25.55 23.54 9.04
CA VAL A 185 25.42 22.27 9.76
C VAL A 185 24.07 21.68 9.39
N GLU A 186 24.06 20.71 8.48
CA GLU A 186 22.95 19.76 8.41
C GLU A 186 22.93 19.02 9.74
N ILE A 187 21.87 19.25 10.51
CA ILE A 187 21.64 18.54 11.74
C ILE A 187 20.85 17.29 11.39
N ASP A 188 21.55 16.18 11.14
CA ASP A 188 20.94 14.86 11.24
C ASP A 188 20.77 14.55 12.74
N ARG A 189 19.67 15.06 13.32
CA ARG A 189 19.27 14.70 14.67
C ARG A 189 18.52 13.39 14.56
N ASN A 190 19.10 12.35 15.18
CA ASN A 190 18.42 11.10 15.57
C ASN A 190 16.93 11.33 15.77
N ASP A 191 16.13 10.51 15.09
CA ASP A 191 14.67 10.49 14.94
C ASP A 191 13.84 10.36 16.24
N ASN A 192 14.33 10.87 17.36
CA ASN A 192 13.72 10.69 18.66
C ASN A 192 13.43 12.06 19.29
N ASP A 193 12.26 12.63 18.95
CA ASP A 193 11.54 13.55 19.83
C ASP A 193 10.06 13.71 19.37
N ASP A 194 9.16 13.38 20.31
CA ASP A 194 7.69 13.47 20.33
C ASP A 194 6.89 12.46 19.47
N GLU A 195 6.40 11.40 20.13
CA GLU A 195 5.48 10.37 19.62
C GLU A 195 4.15 10.89 19.02
N GLU A 196 3.74 12.14 19.30
CA GLU A 196 2.55 12.77 18.68
C GLU A 196 2.84 13.43 17.31
N SER A 197 4.06 13.34 16.76
CA SER A 197 4.50 14.17 15.63
C SER A 197 4.44 13.55 14.22
N LYS A 198 3.97 12.31 14.04
CA LYS A 198 4.01 11.57 12.76
C LYS A 198 3.22 12.16 11.58
N ASP A 199 2.36 13.15 11.82
CA ASP A 199 1.74 13.94 10.73
C ASP A 199 2.68 15.00 10.13
N LYS A 200 3.91 15.15 10.67
CA LYS A 200 4.87 16.19 10.32
C LYS A 200 5.94 15.66 9.37
N SER A 201 5.88 16.04 8.11
CA SER A 201 6.99 15.86 7.17
C SER A 201 7.93 17.06 7.24
N TYR A 202 9.23 16.83 7.50
CA TYR A 202 10.23 17.91 7.49
C TYR A 202 10.32 18.53 6.09
N GLY A 203 10.28 19.86 6.05
CA GLY A 203 10.30 20.65 4.83
C GLY A 203 9.11 20.40 3.89
N GLN A 204 8.12 19.57 4.23
CA GLN A 204 7.07 19.15 3.30
C GLN A 204 5.68 19.07 3.94
N ALA A 205 4.61 19.24 3.15
CA ALA A 205 3.23 18.94 3.55
C ALA A 205 2.46 18.41 2.33
N LYS A 206 1.67 17.35 2.48
CA LYS A 206 0.98 16.65 1.39
C LYS A 206 -0.54 16.77 1.48
N LEU A 207 -1.28 16.51 0.41
CA LEU A 207 -2.75 16.60 0.43
C LEU A 207 -3.39 15.63 1.45
N MET A 208 -4.04 16.16 2.49
CA MET A 208 -4.73 15.36 3.52
C MET A 208 -6.20 15.11 3.18
N ARG A 209 -6.92 16.13 2.68
CA ARG A 209 -8.33 15.99 2.29
C ARG A 209 -8.63 16.69 0.98
N HIS A 210 -9.35 15.99 0.12
CA HIS A 210 -9.80 16.48 -1.18
C HIS A 210 -11.33 16.60 -1.24
N ASN A 211 -11.83 17.82 -1.33
CA ASN A 211 -13.24 18.18 -1.50
C ASN A 211 -13.52 18.99 -2.76
N ILE A 212 -12.51 19.62 -3.37
CA ILE A 212 -12.62 20.37 -4.63
C ILE A 212 -12.95 19.39 -5.75
N PRO A 213 -14.12 19.51 -6.41
CA PRO A 213 -14.49 18.55 -7.45
C PRO A 213 -13.63 18.75 -8.70
N THR A 214 -12.69 17.84 -8.89
CA THR A 214 -11.68 17.85 -9.95
C THR A 214 -12.15 17.00 -11.11
N ASN A 215 -12.83 17.64 -12.04
CA ASN A 215 -13.40 16.97 -13.20
C ASN A 215 -12.56 17.23 -14.44
N ALA A 216 -11.29 16.85 -14.37
CA ALA A 216 -10.33 17.09 -15.43
C ALA A 216 -10.37 16.00 -16.51
N GLY A 217 -9.84 16.30 -17.68
CA GLY A 217 -9.24 15.29 -18.54
C GLY A 217 -7.74 15.50 -18.49
N LEU A 218 -6.99 14.41 -18.62
CA LEU A 218 -5.55 14.45 -18.64
C LEU A 218 -5.09 14.87 -20.04
N ALA A 219 -4.21 15.86 -20.12
CA ALA A 219 -3.46 16.19 -21.31
C ALA A 219 -2.07 15.60 -21.16
N LYS A 220 -1.68 14.68 -22.06
CA LYS A 220 -0.31 14.16 -22.09
C LYS A 220 0.45 14.85 -23.21
N PHE A 221 1.59 15.43 -22.90
CA PHE A 221 2.50 16.02 -23.85
C PHE A 221 3.67 15.06 -24.03
N ILE A 222 3.77 14.48 -25.21
CA ILE A 222 4.75 13.44 -25.51
C ILE A 222 5.65 13.94 -26.62
N GLY A 223 6.95 13.73 -26.47
CA GLY A 223 7.92 13.99 -27.52
C GLY A 223 8.88 12.82 -27.67
N THR A 224 9.28 12.55 -28.91
CA THR A 224 10.27 11.52 -29.24
C THR A 224 11.23 12.02 -30.30
N GLY A 225 12.48 11.55 -30.26
CA GLY A 225 13.53 11.94 -31.22
C GLY A 225 14.10 13.35 -31.02
N LEU A 226 14.10 13.84 -29.79
CA LEU A 226 14.50 15.18 -29.38
C LEU A 226 16.00 15.29 -29.01
N LYS A 227 16.91 14.57 -29.69
CA LYS A 227 18.36 14.41 -29.38
C LYS A 227 19.23 15.70 -29.41
N SER A 228 18.61 16.88 -29.42
CA SER A 228 19.29 18.20 -29.40
C SER A 228 18.45 19.27 -28.71
N VAL A 229 17.43 18.84 -27.97
CA VAL A 229 16.52 19.68 -27.21
C VAL A 229 16.91 19.48 -25.75
N ASP A 230 17.17 20.59 -25.09
CA ASP A 230 17.50 20.65 -23.66
C ASP A 230 16.21 20.56 -22.85
N LYS A 231 15.22 21.40 -23.21
CA LYS A 231 13.93 21.47 -22.52
C LYS A 231 12.80 22.02 -23.37
N VAL A 232 11.58 21.78 -22.95
CA VAL A 232 10.34 22.24 -23.58
C VAL A 232 9.45 22.93 -22.56
N ILE A 233 9.18 24.22 -22.78
CA ILE A 233 8.25 25.01 -21.97
C ILE A 233 6.86 24.94 -22.61
N ILE A 234 5.84 24.47 -21.90
CA ILE A 234 4.45 24.37 -22.36
C ILE A 234 3.57 25.23 -21.46
N GLY A 235 3.07 26.35 -21.98
CA GLY A 235 2.32 27.30 -21.16
C GLY A 235 3.24 28.12 -20.27
N GLU A 236 3.10 27.96 -18.96
CA GLU A 236 3.97 28.55 -17.94
C GLU A 236 4.92 27.50 -17.34
N ASP A 237 4.70 26.21 -17.65
CA ASP A 237 5.39 25.07 -17.07
C ASP A 237 6.60 24.67 -17.94
N GLU A 238 7.71 24.30 -17.31
CA GLU A 238 8.97 23.87 -17.95
C GLU A 238 9.16 22.37 -17.76
N PHE A 239 9.52 21.67 -18.84
CA PHE A 239 9.73 20.22 -18.83
C PHE A 239 11.06 19.88 -19.47
N ASP A 240 11.89 19.08 -18.79
CA ASP A 240 13.16 18.62 -19.30
C ASP A 240 12.99 17.51 -20.35
N VAL A 241 14.02 17.33 -21.17
CA VAL A 241 14.06 16.29 -22.21
C VAL A 241 15.15 15.29 -21.89
N GLU A 242 14.74 14.09 -21.50
CA GLU A 242 15.62 12.99 -21.12
C GLU A 242 15.72 11.99 -22.29
N ASP A 243 16.95 11.69 -22.71
CA ASP A 243 17.26 10.80 -23.85
C ASP A 243 16.55 11.11 -25.17
N GLY A 244 16.21 12.39 -25.35
CA GLY A 244 15.45 12.85 -26.50
C GLY A 244 13.97 12.45 -26.47
N ASN A 245 13.46 12.11 -25.29
CA ASN A 245 12.05 11.92 -25.01
C ASN A 245 11.55 13.05 -24.12
N LEU A 246 10.28 13.40 -24.29
CA LEU A 246 9.57 14.33 -23.43
C LEU A 246 8.31 13.60 -22.98
N TYR A 247 8.08 13.55 -21.67
CA TYR A 247 6.81 13.12 -21.12
C TYR A 247 6.35 14.13 -20.08
N ALA A 248 5.17 14.68 -20.27
CA ALA A 248 4.58 15.62 -19.34
C ALA A 248 3.07 15.44 -19.29
N GLU A 249 2.51 15.63 -18.11
CA GLU A 249 1.10 15.40 -17.83
C GLU A 249 0.49 16.64 -17.18
N GLN A 250 -0.69 17.05 -17.65
CA GLN A 250 -1.41 18.16 -17.05
C GLN A 250 -2.91 17.88 -17.04
N TYR A 251 -3.52 17.92 -15.85
CA TYR A 251 -4.96 17.80 -15.73
C TYR A 251 -5.64 19.13 -15.99
N LEU A 252 -6.54 19.12 -16.97
CA LEU A 252 -7.21 20.32 -17.44
C LEU A 252 -8.73 20.18 -17.30
N PRO A 253 -9.43 21.23 -16.84
CA PRO A 253 -10.88 21.28 -16.93
C PRO A 253 -11.39 21.10 -18.35
N THR A 254 -12.67 20.77 -18.49
CA THR A 254 -13.36 20.69 -19.78
C THR A 254 -13.31 22.01 -20.54
N ASP A 255 -12.36 22.16 -21.47
CA ASP A 255 -12.28 23.27 -22.41
C ASP A 255 -11.35 22.95 -23.61
N SER A 256 -11.14 23.95 -24.48
CA SER A 256 -10.13 23.95 -25.53
C SER A 256 -8.99 24.90 -25.16
N TYR A 257 -7.79 24.35 -25.07
CA TYR A 257 -6.57 25.06 -24.67
C TYR A 257 -5.62 25.20 -25.85
N ILE A 258 -4.92 26.34 -25.90
CA ILE A 258 -3.81 26.57 -26.82
C ILE A 258 -2.62 26.97 -25.96
N PHE A 259 -1.70 26.05 -25.77
CA PHE A 259 -0.48 26.28 -25.03
C PHE A 259 0.55 26.96 -25.94
N PRO A 260 1.11 28.12 -25.55
CA PRO A 260 2.35 28.58 -26.15
C PRO A 260 3.46 27.59 -25.76
N THR A 261 4.14 27.01 -26.74
CA THR A 261 5.20 26.02 -26.49
C THR A 261 6.53 26.58 -26.96
N LYS A 262 7.57 26.55 -26.13
CA LYS A 262 8.92 26.96 -26.51
C LYS A 262 9.85 25.75 -26.37
N VAL A 263 10.52 25.40 -27.46
CA VAL A 263 11.56 24.35 -27.49
C VAL A 263 12.91 25.03 -27.37
N VAL A 264 13.69 24.67 -26.36
CA VAL A 264 15.05 25.17 -26.10
C VAL A 264 16.03 24.08 -26.53
N PHE A 265 16.95 24.41 -27.42
CA PHE A 265 17.97 23.48 -27.92
C PHE A 265 19.26 23.60 -27.09
N ASP A 266 20.09 22.56 -27.02
CA ASP A 266 21.34 22.52 -26.21
C ASP A 266 22.32 23.67 -26.54
N ASN A 267 22.19 24.25 -27.73
CA ASN A 267 22.99 25.40 -28.18
C ASN A 267 22.46 26.76 -27.69
N GLY A 268 21.39 26.77 -26.90
CA GLY A 268 20.67 27.95 -26.40
C GLY A 268 19.72 28.60 -27.42
N ASP A 269 19.52 28.02 -28.61
CA ASP A 269 18.51 28.51 -29.55
C ASP A 269 17.10 28.18 -29.03
N GLU A 270 16.16 29.11 -29.19
CA GLU A 270 14.77 28.91 -28.79
C GLU A 270 13.84 28.97 -30.01
N ARG A 271 12.86 28.06 -30.08
CA ARG A 271 11.79 28.10 -31.09
C ARG A 271 10.42 28.03 -30.44
N SER A 272 9.56 29.00 -30.78
CA SER A 272 8.18 29.05 -30.28
C SER A 272 7.18 28.45 -31.26
N TYR A 273 6.27 27.66 -30.70
CA TYR A 273 5.18 26.94 -31.34
C TYR A 273 3.88 27.14 -30.55
N LYS A 274 2.82 26.46 -30.98
CA LYS A 274 1.55 26.39 -30.26
C LYS A 274 1.06 24.96 -30.27
N LEU A 275 0.66 24.48 -29.10
CA LEU A 275 0.11 23.14 -28.93
C LEU A 275 -1.36 23.23 -28.53
N TYR A 276 -2.23 22.59 -29.29
CA TYR A 276 -3.67 22.61 -29.08
C TYR A 276 -4.12 21.33 -28.37
N VAL A 277 -4.88 21.50 -27.29
CA VAL A 277 -5.48 20.40 -26.52
C VAL A 277 -6.96 20.67 -26.32
N ARG A 278 -7.79 19.62 -26.43
CA ARG A 278 -9.22 19.71 -26.13
C ARG A 278 -9.66 18.61 -25.21
N ILE A 279 -10.11 19.01 -24.02
CA ILE A 279 -10.80 18.15 -23.06
C ILE A 279 -12.31 18.28 -23.32
N PRO A 280 -12.95 17.26 -23.91
CA PRO A 280 -14.38 17.30 -24.19
C PRO A 280 -15.20 17.07 -22.91
N ASP A 281 -16.40 17.67 -22.88
CA ASP A 281 -17.39 17.49 -21.80
C ASP A 281 -17.93 16.07 -21.73
N THR A 282 -17.88 15.35 -22.85
CA THR A 282 -18.25 13.94 -22.91
C THR A 282 -17.22 13.21 -23.73
N TYR A 283 -16.66 12.17 -23.14
CA TYR A 283 -15.75 11.25 -23.80
C TYR A 283 -16.05 9.86 -23.29
N TYR A 284 -16.17 8.91 -24.19
CA TYR A 284 -16.30 7.51 -23.82
C TYR A 284 -15.54 6.67 -24.85
N ALA A 285 -14.85 5.67 -24.34
CA ALA A 285 -14.28 4.59 -25.11
C ALA A 285 -15.03 3.32 -24.74
N GLN A 286 -15.35 2.51 -25.73
CA GLN A 286 -15.96 1.22 -25.51
C GLN A 286 -15.36 0.26 -26.52
N THR A 287 -15.18 -0.97 -26.07
CA THR A 287 -14.86 -2.11 -26.90
C THR A 287 -15.75 -3.25 -26.46
N GLY A 288 -16.03 -4.15 -27.36
CA GLY A 288 -16.80 -5.33 -27.02
C GLY A 288 -16.58 -6.38 -28.06
N LEU A 289 -16.71 -7.62 -27.63
CA LEU A 289 -16.60 -8.81 -28.43
C LEU A 289 -17.83 -9.67 -28.13
N ALA A 290 -18.59 -9.97 -29.17
CA ALA A 290 -19.58 -11.03 -29.12
C ALA A 290 -19.10 -12.11 -30.07
N ASP A 291 -18.62 -13.22 -29.53
CA ASP A 291 -18.27 -14.40 -30.32
C ASP A 291 -19.26 -15.52 -30.02
N LEU A 292 -19.95 -16.00 -31.05
CA LEU A 292 -20.99 -17.01 -30.92
C LEU A 292 -20.75 -18.13 -31.91
N TYR A 293 -20.57 -19.34 -31.40
CA TYR A 293 -20.40 -20.56 -32.18
C TYR A 293 -21.65 -21.43 -32.04
N VAL A 294 -22.33 -21.66 -33.16
CA VAL A 294 -23.44 -22.62 -33.21
C VAL A 294 -23.19 -23.61 -34.33
N GLY A 295 -23.00 -24.87 -33.97
CA GLY A 295 -22.70 -25.93 -34.91
C GLY A 295 -23.51 -27.19 -34.66
N LYS A 296 -23.66 -27.98 -35.72
CA LYS A 296 -24.15 -29.34 -35.58
C LYS A 296 -22.94 -30.27 -35.55
N ASN A 297 -22.75 -30.96 -34.43
CA ASN A 297 -21.67 -31.91 -34.27
C ASN A 297 -22.17 -33.33 -34.56
N ASN A 298 -21.35 -34.16 -35.20
CA ASN A 298 -21.58 -35.60 -35.29
C ASN A 298 -20.47 -36.26 -34.49
N VAL A 299 -20.84 -36.83 -33.35
CA VAL A 299 -19.93 -37.61 -32.50
C VAL A 299 -20.02 -39.09 -32.88
N SER A 300 -18.88 -39.72 -33.17
CA SER A 300 -18.78 -41.17 -33.37
C SER A 300 -17.77 -41.77 -32.40
N GLY A 301 -18.15 -42.82 -31.66
CA GLY A 301 -17.35 -43.35 -30.55
C GLY A 301 -18.23 -43.91 -29.43
N ASN A 302 -17.67 -44.10 -28.24
CA ASN A 302 -18.43 -44.47 -27.03
C ASN A 302 -19.00 -43.23 -26.34
N SER A 303 -20.32 -43.20 -26.14
CA SER A 303 -21.01 -42.07 -25.54
C SER A 303 -20.93 -42.01 -24.01
N ASP A 304 -20.45 -43.08 -23.35
CA ASP A 304 -20.33 -43.14 -21.89
C ASP A 304 -19.07 -42.36 -21.39
N ALA A 305 -18.05 -42.21 -22.25
CA ALA A 305 -16.87 -41.34 -22.08
C ALA A 305 -17.21 -39.85 -21.92
N LEU A 306 -18.30 -39.43 -22.57
CA LEU A 306 -18.74 -38.03 -22.64
C LEU A 306 -19.37 -37.53 -21.33
N SER A 307 -19.42 -38.34 -20.27
CA SER A 307 -19.98 -37.97 -18.97
C SER A 307 -19.13 -36.96 -18.18
N VAL A 308 -17.90 -36.70 -18.65
CA VAL A 308 -16.95 -35.73 -18.08
C VAL A 308 -16.90 -34.42 -18.87
N ASP A 309 -17.42 -34.40 -20.11
CA ASP A 309 -17.39 -33.23 -21.00
C ASP A 309 -18.76 -32.97 -21.66
N ASP A 310 -19.59 -32.21 -20.95
CA ASP A 310 -20.97 -31.91 -21.34
C ASP A 310 -21.08 -31.17 -22.70
N GLN A 311 -20.00 -30.54 -23.18
CA GLN A 311 -19.98 -29.74 -24.41
C GLN A 311 -20.18 -30.59 -25.69
N TYR A 312 -19.89 -31.89 -25.63
CA TYR A 312 -19.98 -32.82 -26.77
C TYR A 312 -21.10 -33.87 -26.64
N GLN A 313 -21.86 -33.88 -25.53
CA GLN A 313 -22.99 -34.83 -25.34
C GLN A 313 -24.19 -34.57 -26.28
N GLY A 314 -24.31 -33.37 -26.86
CA GLY A 314 -25.42 -32.97 -27.73
C GLY A 314 -25.13 -33.03 -29.24
N ASP A 315 -26.16 -33.29 -30.06
CA ASP A 315 -26.10 -33.17 -31.53
C ASP A 315 -25.78 -31.73 -32.01
N ILE A 316 -25.83 -30.74 -31.11
CA ILE A 316 -25.67 -29.31 -31.38
C ILE A 316 -24.66 -28.76 -30.37
N TYR A 317 -23.56 -28.22 -30.88
CA TYR A 317 -22.55 -27.48 -30.13
C TYR A 317 -22.89 -25.99 -30.16
N ASN A 318 -22.94 -25.35 -29.00
CA ASN A 318 -23.40 -23.97 -28.84
C ASN A 318 -22.65 -23.23 -27.73
N GLN A 319 -21.46 -22.73 -28.06
CA GLN A 319 -20.65 -21.90 -27.17
C GLN A 319 -20.73 -20.43 -27.55
N GLY A 320 -20.46 -19.57 -26.58
CA GLY A 320 -20.31 -18.15 -26.83
C GLY A 320 -19.52 -17.46 -25.74
N ARG A 321 -18.97 -16.30 -26.10
CA ARG A 321 -18.38 -15.33 -25.19
C ARG A 321 -18.94 -13.96 -25.52
N LEU A 322 -19.40 -13.26 -24.50
CA LEU A 322 -19.74 -11.84 -24.59
C LEU A 322 -18.82 -11.09 -23.64
N ALA A 323 -17.84 -10.38 -24.21
CA ALA A 323 -16.98 -9.47 -23.49
C ALA A 323 -17.33 -8.03 -23.87
N TYR A 324 -17.34 -7.14 -22.90
CA TYR A 324 -17.62 -5.72 -23.09
C TYR A 324 -16.81 -4.94 -22.07
N PHE A 325 -16.14 -3.90 -22.54
CA PHE A 325 -15.50 -2.91 -21.70
C PHE A 325 -15.95 -1.53 -22.19
N GLY A 326 -16.29 -0.66 -21.27
CA GLY A 326 -16.66 0.71 -21.57
C GLY A 326 -16.25 1.62 -20.44
N GLN A 327 -15.59 2.71 -20.78
CA GLN A 327 -15.20 3.75 -19.85
C GLN A 327 -15.66 5.09 -20.41
N GLY A 328 -16.31 5.91 -19.59
CA GLY A 328 -16.85 7.17 -20.03
C GLY A 328 -16.92 8.23 -18.95
N LYS A 329 -16.59 9.46 -19.36
CA LYS A 329 -16.83 10.69 -18.63
C LYS A 329 -18.02 11.42 -19.27
N PHE A 330 -19.02 11.77 -18.47
CA PHE A 330 -20.25 12.45 -18.90
C PHE A 330 -20.49 13.72 -18.10
N GLY A 331 -20.11 14.85 -18.67
CA GLY A 331 -20.06 16.12 -17.98
C GLY A 331 -18.92 16.13 -16.96
N ASP A 332 -19.04 17.03 -16.00
CA ASP A 332 -18.06 17.12 -14.93
C ASP A 332 -18.27 15.98 -13.92
N LYS A 333 -19.50 15.66 -13.53
CA LYS A 333 -19.75 14.87 -12.31
C LYS A 333 -19.73 13.36 -12.47
N LEU A 334 -19.99 12.82 -13.66
CA LEU A 334 -20.31 11.40 -13.83
C LEU A 334 -19.18 10.69 -14.59
N ARG A 335 -18.59 9.68 -13.96
CA ARG A 335 -17.73 8.70 -14.62
C ARG A 335 -18.33 7.31 -14.49
N VAL A 336 -18.23 6.53 -15.54
CA VAL A 336 -18.75 5.17 -15.59
C VAL A 336 -17.70 4.28 -16.21
N THR A 337 -17.28 3.26 -15.46
CA THR A 337 -16.51 2.14 -15.96
C THR A 337 -17.37 0.90 -15.88
N THR A 338 -17.45 0.17 -16.98
CA THR A 338 -18.26 -1.03 -17.13
C THR A 338 -17.40 -2.09 -17.76
N HIS A 339 -17.41 -3.26 -17.16
CA HIS A 339 -16.85 -4.44 -17.76
C HIS A 339 -17.80 -5.62 -17.55
N PHE A 340 -17.92 -6.45 -18.56
CA PHE A 340 -18.71 -7.66 -18.51
C PHE A 340 -18.04 -8.70 -19.39
N ASP A 341 -17.65 -9.83 -18.82
CA ASP A 341 -17.14 -10.97 -19.58
C ASP A 341 -17.83 -12.24 -19.12
N THR A 342 -18.58 -12.89 -20.01
CA THR A 342 -19.23 -14.16 -19.68
C THR A 342 -18.24 -15.31 -19.51
N ARG A 343 -16.98 -15.10 -19.90
CA ARG A 343 -16.01 -16.13 -20.29
C ARG A 343 -16.58 -17.01 -21.40
N GLU A 344 -15.78 -17.94 -21.92
CA GLU A 344 -16.27 -18.91 -22.90
C GLU A 344 -17.10 -19.98 -22.20
N SER A 345 -18.36 -20.14 -22.59
CA SER A 345 -19.25 -21.16 -22.01
C SER A 345 -20.40 -21.51 -22.94
N GLU A 346 -21.17 -22.55 -22.60
CA GLU A 346 -22.42 -22.85 -23.30
C GLU A 346 -23.36 -21.64 -23.31
N ILE A 347 -24.03 -21.36 -24.44
CA ILE A 347 -24.94 -20.20 -24.57
C ILE A 347 -26.05 -20.18 -23.50
N LYS A 348 -26.47 -21.35 -23.00
CA LYS A 348 -27.47 -21.45 -21.91
C LYS A 348 -26.92 -20.99 -20.55
N ASP A 349 -25.61 -21.04 -20.38
CA ASP A 349 -24.90 -20.90 -19.10
C ASP A 349 -24.04 -19.63 -19.03
N MET A 350 -23.76 -18.97 -20.17
CA MET A 350 -23.06 -17.67 -20.26
C MET A 350 -23.56 -16.61 -19.27
N PHE A 351 -24.84 -16.62 -18.91
CA PHE A 351 -25.46 -15.66 -18.00
C PHE A 351 -25.91 -16.28 -16.67
N LYS A 352 -25.45 -17.49 -16.33
CA LYS A 352 -25.64 -18.05 -14.98
C LYS A 352 -24.71 -17.34 -14.00
N HIS A 353 -25.25 -17.09 -12.81
CA HIS A 353 -24.58 -16.43 -11.68
C HIS A 353 -23.66 -15.27 -12.10
N PRO A 354 -24.13 -14.28 -12.89
CA PRO A 354 -23.26 -13.23 -13.45
C PRO A 354 -22.68 -12.29 -12.39
N PHE A 355 -23.14 -12.43 -11.15
CA PHE A 355 -22.87 -11.60 -9.99
C PHE A 355 -22.18 -12.37 -8.87
N ALA A 356 -21.97 -13.68 -9.05
CA ALA A 356 -21.17 -14.47 -8.12
C ALA A 356 -19.69 -14.22 -8.42
N SER A 357 -18.88 -14.39 -7.38
CA SER A 357 -17.43 -14.53 -7.53
C SER A 357 -17.15 -15.76 -8.41
N ASP A 358 -16.14 -15.71 -9.28
CA ASP A 358 -15.72 -16.91 -9.99
C ASP A 358 -14.80 -17.71 -9.04
N ASP A 359 -14.98 -19.04 -9.00
CA ASP A 359 -14.03 -19.94 -8.36
C ASP A 359 -12.70 -19.81 -9.13
N SER A 360 -11.71 -19.16 -8.52
CA SER A 360 -10.41 -18.96 -9.14
C SER A 360 -9.62 -20.25 -9.05
N ASP A 361 -9.38 -20.90 -10.19
CA ASP A 361 -8.40 -21.98 -10.27
C ASP A 361 -6.99 -21.41 -10.10
N VAL A 362 -6.03 -22.25 -9.69
CA VAL A 362 -4.60 -21.88 -9.60
C VAL A 362 -4.07 -21.28 -10.92
N PHE A 363 -4.65 -21.68 -12.05
CA PHE A 363 -4.31 -21.12 -13.36
C PHE A 363 -4.81 -19.68 -13.55
N ASP A 364 -5.96 -19.31 -12.99
CA ASP A 364 -6.47 -17.94 -13.05
C ASP A 364 -5.61 -16.98 -12.20
N ILE A 365 -5.10 -17.46 -11.06
CA ILE A 365 -4.18 -16.70 -10.17
C ILE A 365 -2.85 -16.41 -10.89
N LEU A 366 -2.36 -17.35 -11.71
CA LEU A 366 -1.12 -17.22 -12.46
C LEU A 366 -1.29 -16.49 -13.81
N GLU A 367 -2.45 -16.58 -14.48
CA GLU A 367 -2.73 -15.89 -15.75
C GLU A 367 -2.81 -14.37 -15.59
N ASP A 368 -3.32 -13.88 -14.45
CA ASP A 368 -3.48 -12.44 -14.19
C ASP A 368 -2.13 -11.70 -14.07
N ASP A 369 -1.09 -12.38 -13.61
CA ASP A 369 0.28 -11.86 -13.54
C ASP A 369 0.97 -11.95 -14.91
N ASP A 370 0.69 -13.02 -15.67
CA ASP A 370 1.22 -13.27 -17.03
C ASP A 370 0.88 -12.17 -18.05
N GLU A 371 -0.32 -11.58 -17.98
CA GLU A 371 -0.75 -10.49 -18.89
C GLU A 371 0.09 -9.20 -18.73
N LEU A 372 0.62 -8.94 -17.52
CA LEU A 372 1.47 -7.78 -17.24
C LEU A 372 2.88 -7.95 -17.86
N TYR A 373 3.39 -9.18 -17.97
CA TYR A 373 4.73 -9.42 -18.48
C TYR A 373 4.85 -9.25 -20.01
N TYR A 374 3.84 -9.66 -20.81
CA TYR A 374 3.91 -9.55 -22.29
C TYR A 374 3.97 -8.10 -22.79
N GLY A 375 3.43 -7.14 -22.03
CA GLY A 375 3.48 -5.71 -22.33
C GLY A 375 4.85 -5.08 -22.10
N ASN A 376 5.49 -5.42 -20.97
CA ASN A 376 6.69 -4.74 -20.50
C ASN A 376 7.93 -5.00 -21.37
N TYR A 377 8.21 -6.25 -21.79
CA TYR A 377 9.40 -6.53 -22.62
C TYR A 377 9.15 -6.44 -24.13
N GLY A 378 7.90 -6.23 -24.57
CA GLY A 378 7.55 -6.21 -26.00
C GLY A 378 7.88 -4.87 -26.66
N ASP A 379 7.29 -3.79 -26.17
CA ASP A 379 7.39 -2.44 -26.70
C ASP A 379 7.43 -1.36 -25.61
N SER A 380 7.82 -1.76 -24.38
CA SER A 380 7.85 -0.88 -23.20
C SER A 380 6.50 -0.22 -22.93
N SER A 381 5.40 -0.91 -23.27
CA SER A 381 4.05 -0.42 -23.00
C SER A 381 3.78 -0.46 -21.50
N ASN A 382 3.36 0.68 -20.94
CA ASN A 382 2.74 0.70 -19.63
C ASN A 382 1.32 0.12 -19.72
N ILE A 383 1.11 -1.07 -19.15
CA ILE A 383 -0.20 -1.71 -19.07
C ILE A 383 -0.83 -1.36 -17.73
N GLU A 384 -2.00 -0.70 -17.77
CA GLU A 384 -2.81 -0.42 -16.60
C GLU A 384 -4.10 -1.26 -16.65
N LYS A 385 -4.30 -2.12 -15.64
CA LYS A 385 -5.55 -2.88 -15.47
C LYS A 385 -6.61 -2.00 -14.80
N VAL A 386 -7.40 -1.29 -15.61
CA VAL A 386 -8.46 -0.37 -15.14
C VAL A 386 -9.59 -1.08 -14.39
N VAL A 387 -9.77 -2.39 -14.60
CA VAL A 387 -10.82 -3.20 -13.98
C VAL A 387 -10.18 -4.36 -13.23
N ASN A 388 -10.33 -4.34 -11.90
CA ASN A 388 -10.01 -5.47 -11.03
C ASN A 388 -11.33 -6.11 -10.55
N THR A 389 -11.61 -7.34 -11.00
CA THR A 389 -12.87 -8.04 -10.73
C THR A 389 -12.66 -9.55 -10.68
N LYS A 390 -13.13 -10.21 -9.62
CA LYS A 390 -13.09 -11.67 -9.47
C LYS A 390 -14.26 -12.36 -10.19
N GLY A 391 -15.34 -11.63 -10.49
CA GLY A 391 -16.48 -12.17 -11.23
C GLY A 391 -16.75 -11.48 -12.57
N LYS A 392 -17.73 -12.02 -13.30
CA LYS A 392 -18.11 -11.65 -14.68
C LYS A 392 -18.57 -10.21 -14.89
N VAL A 393 -18.96 -9.49 -13.83
CA VAL A 393 -19.52 -8.13 -13.92
C VAL A 393 -18.68 -7.17 -13.10
N TYR A 394 -18.29 -6.06 -13.73
CA TYR A 394 -17.77 -4.90 -13.04
C TYR A 394 -18.53 -3.65 -13.48
N LEU A 395 -18.98 -2.85 -12.51
CA LEU A 395 -19.65 -1.59 -12.74
C LEU A 395 -19.18 -0.60 -11.69
N ASN A 396 -18.39 0.38 -12.08
CA ASN A 396 -18.05 1.52 -11.26
C ASN A 396 -18.76 2.78 -11.78
N VAL A 397 -19.59 3.39 -10.95
CA VAL A 397 -20.30 4.64 -11.23
C VAL A 397 -19.88 5.66 -10.20
N GLU A 398 -19.04 6.60 -10.61
CA GLU A 398 -18.62 7.73 -9.79
C GLU A 398 -19.49 8.93 -10.15
N TYR A 399 -20.12 9.52 -9.13
CA TYR A 399 -20.90 10.73 -9.26
C TYR A 399 -20.49 11.75 -8.19
N ASP A 400 -19.81 12.81 -8.60
CA ASP A 400 -19.30 13.86 -7.68
C ASP A 400 -18.30 13.26 -6.68
N LYS A 401 -18.66 13.12 -5.39
CA LYS A 401 -17.87 12.43 -4.36
C LYS A 401 -18.38 11.01 -4.04
N SER A 402 -19.45 10.57 -4.70
CA SER A 402 -20.10 9.29 -4.42
C SER A 402 -19.66 8.22 -5.42
N GLN A 403 -19.60 6.97 -4.99
CA GLN A 403 -19.22 5.83 -5.81
C GLN A 403 -20.20 4.68 -5.62
N TYR A 404 -20.61 4.05 -6.72
CA TYR A 404 -21.35 2.79 -6.69
C TYR A 404 -20.55 1.76 -7.49
N LEU A 405 -20.12 0.71 -6.82
CA LEU A 405 -19.23 -0.30 -7.36
C LEU A 405 -19.88 -1.67 -7.27
N TRP A 406 -19.96 -2.37 -8.40
CA TRP A 406 -20.04 -3.82 -8.44
C TRP A 406 -18.69 -4.33 -8.91
N GLY A 407 -18.02 -5.18 -8.13
CA GLY A 407 -16.65 -5.61 -8.42
C GLY A 407 -15.89 -5.98 -7.14
N ASN A 408 -14.56 -6.07 -7.24
CA ASN A 408 -13.68 -6.21 -6.09
C ASN A 408 -13.63 -4.87 -5.34
N TYR A 409 -13.81 -4.89 -4.02
CA TYR A 409 -13.67 -3.71 -3.18
C TYR A 409 -13.17 -4.07 -1.80
N ASN A 410 -12.46 -3.14 -1.20
CA ASN A 410 -12.29 -3.12 0.24
C ASN A 410 -13.56 -2.53 0.88
N THR A 411 -14.16 -3.23 1.85
CA THR A 411 -15.33 -2.78 2.62
C THR A 411 -15.12 -1.38 3.21
N GLY A 412 -13.91 -1.10 3.70
CA GLY A 412 -13.45 0.22 4.11
C GLY A 412 -14.32 0.84 5.20
N LEU A 413 -14.91 0.02 6.08
CA LEU A 413 -15.61 0.51 7.26
C LEU A 413 -14.58 0.83 8.34
N THR A 414 -13.82 1.91 8.09
CA THR A 414 -12.76 2.41 8.99
C THR A 414 -13.21 3.72 9.65
N GLY A 415 -12.46 4.19 10.66
CA GLY A 415 -12.72 5.47 11.35
C GLY A 415 -13.50 5.36 12.66
N THR A 416 -13.61 4.16 13.21
CA THR A 416 -13.87 3.84 14.63
C THR A 416 -12.72 2.96 15.07
N GLU A 417 -12.25 3.13 16.29
CA GLU A 417 -11.11 2.36 16.82
C GLU A 417 -11.57 0.96 17.25
N ASN A 418 -12.81 0.83 17.74
CA ASN A 418 -13.29 -0.44 18.28
C ASN A 418 -14.07 -1.30 17.27
N ASN A 419 -14.58 -0.76 16.17
CA ASN A 419 -15.49 -1.49 15.26
C ASN A 419 -15.10 -1.27 13.81
N ASP A 420 -13.85 -1.55 13.50
CA ASP A 420 -13.39 -1.59 12.13
C ASP A 420 -13.85 -2.90 11.45
N TYR A 421 -14.18 -2.80 10.17
CA TYR A 421 -14.48 -3.97 9.34
C TYR A 421 -13.89 -3.73 7.97
N ASN A 422 -12.72 -4.33 7.75
CA ASN A 422 -11.82 -4.00 6.65
C ASN A 422 -11.48 -5.25 5.83
N ARG A 423 -12.49 -5.89 5.24
CA ARG A 423 -12.34 -7.05 4.34
C ARG A 423 -12.25 -6.69 2.86
N SER A 424 -11.58 -7.53 2.08
CA SER A 424 -11.48 -7.43 0.62
C SER A 424 -12.42 -8.43 -0.05
N LEU A 425 -13.51 -7.95 -0.66
CA LEU A 425 -14.61 -8.80 -1.12
C LEU A 425 -15.03 -8.48 -2.56
N TYR A 426 -15.63 -9.45 -3.25
CA TYR A 426 -16.33 -9.24 -4.52
C TYR A 426 -17.85 -9.13 -4.31
N GLY A 427 -18.47 -8.05 -4.80
CA GLY A 427 -19.91 -7.85 -4.65
C GLY A 427 -20.37 -6.44 -5.03
N PHE A 428 -21.33 -5.89 -4.27
CA PHE A 428 -21.78 -4.51 -4.42
C PHE A 428 -21.41 -3.62 -3.23
N LYS A 429 -20.77 -2.49 -3.50
CA LYS A 429 -20.48 -1.40 -2.56
C LYS A 429 -21.10 -0.08 -3.04
N ALA A 430 -21.64 0.69 -2.11
CA ALA A 430 -22.11 2.05 -2.34
C ALA A 430 -21.51 2.98 -1.30
N ASP A 431 -20.78 4.00 -1.73
CA ASP A 431 -20.27 5.10 -0.92
C ASP A 431 -20.95 6.40 -1.38
N TYR A 432 -21.77 6.98 -0.51
CA TYR A 432 -22.46 8.23 -0.76
C TYR A 432 -21.91 9.33 0.15
N ARG A 433 -21.34 10.36 -0.47
CA ARG A 433 -20.78 11.52 0.22
C ARG A 433 -21.42 12.82 -0.27
N THR A 434 -21.79 13.68 0.65
CA THR A 434 -22.29 15.03 0.32
C THR A 434 -21.15 15.94 -0.11
N ARG A 435 -21.39 16.83 -1.07
CA ARG A 435 -20.45 17.91 -1.40
C ARG A 435 -20.25 18.90 -0.26
N ASP A 436 -21.34 19.22 0.43
CA ASP A 436 -21.32 20.15 1.55
C ASP A 436 -20.45 19.55 2.65
N THR A 437 -19.48 20.33 3.12
CA THR A 437 -18.60 19.95 4.22
C THR A 437 -18.91 20.76 5.48
N THR A 438 -18.35 20.33 6.60
CA THR A 438 -18.16 21.18 7.77
C THR A 438 -17.17 22.30 7.45
N GLN A 439 -17.09 23.31 8.31
CA GLN A 439 -16.04 24.33 8.23
C GLN A 439 -14.60 23.79 8.40
N TYR A 440 -14.46 22.51 8.77
CA TYR A 440 -13.20 21.79 8.95
C TYR A 440 -12.94 20.78 7.83
N GLY A 441 -13.81 20.72 6.81
CA GLY A 441 -13.61 19.91 5.62
C GLY A 441 -14.12 18.47 5.67
N GLU A 442 -14.86 18.03 6.70
CA GLU A 442 -15.52 16.70 6.66
C GLU A 442 -16.85 16.76 5.93
N ASP A 443 -17.23 15.67 5.26
CA ASP A 443 -18.52 15.56 4.59
C ASP A 443 -19.69 15.64 5.61
N ARG A 444 -20.73 16.42 5.28
CA ARG A 444 -21.95 16.52 6.12
C ARG A 444 -22.65 15.19 6.32
N LEU A 445 -22.62 14.31 5.32
CA LEU A 445 -23.15 12.97 5.38
C LEU A 445 -22.29 12.07 4.49
N ASN A 446 -21.81 11.00 5.10
CA ASN A 446 -21.12 9.88 4.47
C ASN A 446 -21.90 8.60 4.80
N VAL A 447 -22.26 7.82 3.79
CA VAL A 447 -22.94 6.53 3.94
C VAL A 447 -22.26 5.50 3.06
N VAL A 448 -21.62 4.53 3.68
CA VAL A 448 -21.03 3.36 3.02
C VAL A 448 -21.90 2.15 3.32
N GLY A 449 -22.17 1.34 2.30
CA GLY A 449 -22.84 0.05 2.47
C GLY A 449 -22.28 -0.95 1.48
N PHE A 450 -22.18 -2.21 1.90
CA PHE A 450 -21.64 -3.28 1.06
C PHE A 450 -22.44 -4.57 1.22
N THR A 451 -22.32 -5.44 0.23
CA THR A 451 -22.92 -6.77 0.23
C THR A 451 -22.15 -7.67 -0.74
N ALA A 452 -21.71 -8.83 -0.24
CA ALA A 452 -20.92 -9.79 -0.98
C ALA A 452 -21.36 -11.22 -0.62
N GLU A 453 -21.15 -12.13 -1.55
CA GLU A 453 -21.11 -13.57 -1.31
C GLU A 453 -19.62 -13.88 -1.11
N ALA A 454 -19.23 -14.17 0.13
CA ALA A 454 -17.83 -14.30 0.50
C ALA A 454 -17.38 -15.74 0.28
N ASP A 455 -16.41 -15.91 -0.63
CA ASP A 455 -15.75 -17.18 -0.92
C ASP A 455 -14.35 -17.28 -0.29
N SER A 456 -13.97 -16.26 0.49
CA SER A 456 -12.71 -16.17 1.23
C SER A 456 -12.94 -15.93 2.72
N LEU A 457 -11.91 -16.21 3.52
CA LEU A 457 -11.82 -15.90 4.94
C LEU A 457 -10.70 -14.89 5.21
N TYR A 458 -10.88 -14.11 6.27
CA TYR A 458 -9.92 -13.09 6.70
C TYR A 458 -8.86 -13.71 7.62
N ALA A 459 -7.60 -13.36 7.40
CA ALA A 459 -6.45 -13.74 8.21
C ALA A 459 -5.64 -12.51 8.65
N HIS A 460 -5.04 -12.62 9.84
CA HIS A 460 -4.17 -11.64 10.46
C HIS A 460 -2.94 -12.35 11.02
N ASP A 461 -1.76 -12.00 10.52
CA ASP A 461 -0.49 -12.54 10.98
C ASP A 461 0.44 -11.40 11.44
N GLU A 462 1.05 -11.53 12.62
CA GLU A 462 2.07 -10.64 13.15
C GLU A 462 3.45 -11.33 13.19
N PHE A 463 4.50 -10.68 12.72
CA PHE A 463 5.86 -11.22 12.67
C PHE A 463 6.83 -10.30 13.41
N LEU A 464 7.59 -10.82 14.35
CA LEU A 464 8.73 -10.09 14.93
C LEU A 464 9.79 -9.83 13.85
N GLY A 465 10.43 -8.66 13.86
CA GLY A 465 11.48 -8.31 12.91
C GLY A 465 12.64 -9.31 12.92
N THR A 466 12.92 -9.96 11.78
CA THR A 466 13.94 -11.04 11.74
C THR A 466 15.33 -10.59 11.26
N GLY A 467 15.49 -9.35 10.80
CA GLY A 467 16.65 -8.89 10.03
C GLY A 467 16.70 -9.43 8.60
N GLY A 468 15.71 -10.25 8.20
CA GLY A 468 15.55 -10.80 6.86
C GLY A 468 14.41 -10.14 6.10
N SER A 469 14.25 -10.54 4.84
CA SER A 469 13.22 -9.97 3.95
C SER A 469 12.12 -10.94 3.51
N LEU A 470 12.25 -12.23 3.80
CA LEU A 470 11.24 -13.24 3.46
C LEU A 470 10.40 -13.60 4.68
N TYR A 471 9.09 -13.45 4.56
CA TYR A 471 8.11 -13.83 5.56
C TYR A 471 7.07 -14.78 4.95
N PHE A 472 6.75 -15.86 5.65
CA PHE A 472 5.73 -16.83 5.25
C PHE A 472 4.42 -16.53 5.98
N LEU A 473 3.29 -16.48 5.27
CA LEU A 473 1.96 -16.30 5.87
C LEU A 473 1.41 -17.62 6.40
N ARG A 474 0.45 -17.62 7.33
CA ARG A 474 -0.15 -18.86 7.86
C ARG A 474 -0.83 -19.69 6.77
N HIS A 475 -1.44 -19.01 5.80
CA HIS A 475 -2.23 -19.60 4.71
C HIS A 475 -1.61 -19.31 3.34
N GLY A 476 -1.74 -20.28 2.43
CA GLY A 476 -1.53 -20.09 0.99
C GLY A 476 -2.84 -19.76 0.27
N GLU A 477 -2.81 -19.76 -1.06
CA GLU A 477 -3.98 -19.45 -1.91
C GLU A 477 -4.72 -18.17 -1.47
N ALA A 478 -3.95 -17.17 -1.08
CA ALA A 478 -4.45 -15.88 -0.71
C ALA A 478 -5.07 -15.18 -1.94
N VAL A 479 -6.09 -14.37 -1.71
CA VAL A 479 -6.76 -13.60 -2.76
C VAL A 479 -5.80 -12.50 -3.24
N PRO A 480 -5.40 -12.47 -4.52
CA PRO A 480 -4.46 -11.47 -5.02
C PRO A 480 -4.97 -10.04 -4.82
N GLY A 481 -4.10 -9.16 -4.30
CA GLY A 481 -4.41 -7.76 -4.01
C GLY A 481 -5.33 -7.55 -2.79
N SER A 482 -5.48 -8.57 -1.94
CA SER A 482 -6.17 -8.46 -0.65
C SER A 482 -5.25 -8.07 0.51
N ASP A 483 -3.93 -8.21 0.31
CA ASP A 483 -2.85 -7.98 1.24
C ASP A 483 -2.75 -6.52 1.69
N LYS A 484 -2.50 -6.32 2.99
CA LYS A 484 -2.19 -5.04 3.60
C LYS A 484 -1.10 -5.27 4.63
N VAL A 485 0.03 -4.62 4.43
CA VAL A 485 1.23 -4.86 5.22
C VAL A 485 1.60 -3.59 5.98
N TYR A 486 1.92 -3.71 7.27
CA TYR A 486 2.31 -2.61 8.14
C TYR A 486 3.52 -2.99 8.98
N VAL A 487 4.33 -2.03 9.39
CA VAL A 487 5.32 -2.18 10.48
C VAL A 487 4.75 -1.48 11.72
N LYS A 488 4.56 -2.22 12.82
CA LYS A 488 4.08 -1.70 14.10
C LYS A 488 5.20 -1.68 15.14
N VAL A 489 5.30 -0.59 15.89
CA VAL A 489 6.19 -0.49 17.07
C VAL A 489 5.33 -0.68 18.31
N LYS A 490 5.66 -1.66 19.14
CA LYS A 490 4.93 -2.01 20.37
C LYS A 490 5.83 -1.85 21.59
N ASP A 491 5.26 -1.42 22.72
CA ASP A 491 5.92 -1.48 24.03
C ASP A 491 5.77 -2.87 24.68
N GLU A 492 6.40 -3.10 25.84
CA GLU A 492 6.27 -4.35 26.61
C GLU A 492 4.82 -4.72 26.98
N SER A 493 3.91 -3.73 27.06
CA SER A 493 2.48 -3.96 27.31
C SER A 493 1.70 -4.38 26.06
N GLY A 494 2.38 -4.47 24.91
CA GLY A 494 1.79 -4.78 23.60
C GLY A 494 1.02 -3.62 22.97
N LEU A 495 1.10 -2.41 23.55
CA LEU A 495 0.42 -1.23 23.03
C LEU A 495 1.16 -0.69 21.80
N VAL A 496 0.42 -0.51 20.72
CA VAL A 496 0.96 0.03 19.47
C VAL A 496 1.25 1.52 19.63
N GLN A 497 2.53 1.88 19.67
CA GLN A 497 3.01 3.26 19.67
C GLN A 497 3.11 3.83 18.24
N ASN A 498 3.33 2.95 17.25
CA ASN A 498 3.45 3.33 15.85
C ASN A 498 2.90 2.30 14.87
N GLU A 499 2.44 2.75 13.70
CA GLU A 499 2.03 1.92 12.57
C GLU A 499 2.44 2.59 11.24
N ILE A 500 3.24 1.88 10.43
CA ILE A 500 3.79 2.35 9.15
C ILE A 500 3.27 1.43 8.02
N PRO A 501 2.39 1.89 7.12
CA PRO A 501 1.91 1.07 6.00
C PRO A 501 2.99 0.89 4.93
N LEU A 502 3.07 -0.30 4.33
CA LEU A 502 3.96 -0.64 3.22
C LEU A 502 3.17 -0.75 1.89
N GLU A 503 3.78 -0.37 0.77
CA GLU A 503 3.16 -0.38 -0.57
C GLU A 503 3.61 -1.58 -1.43
N PRO A 504 2.67 -2.37 -2.02
CA PRO A 504 3.01 -3.51 -2.87
C PRO A 504 3.72 -3.08 -4.16
N GLY A 505 4.72 -3.84 -4.58
CA GLY A 505 5.57 -3.57 -5.74
C GLY A 505 6.66 -2.50 -5.51
N VAL A 506 6.58 -1.75 -4.42
CA VAL A 506 7.58 -0.75 -3.99
C VAL A 506 8.34 -1.27 -2.77
N ASP A 507 7.63 -1.51 -1.68
CA ASP A 507 8.19 -1.93 -0.40
C ASP A 507 8.23 -3.45 -0.24
N TYR A 508 7.35 -4.19 -0.95
CA TYR A 508 7.32 -5.66 -0.92
C TYR A 508 6.74 -6.29 -2.19
N ASP A 509 7.08 -7.56 -2.46
CA ASP A 509 6.46 -8.43 -3.46
C ASP A 509 5.59 -9.47 -2.74
N PHE A 510 4.40 -9.77 -3.26
CA PHE A 510 3.45 -10.71 -2.66
C PHE A 510 3.25 -11.93 -3.56
N ASP A 511 3.53 -13.11 -3.02
CA ASP A 511 3.13 -14.38 -3.65
C ASP A 511 1.84 -14.88 -2.99
N PRO A 512 0.67 -14.66 -3.62
CA PRO A 512 -0.61 -15.08 -3.08
C PRO A 512 -0.77 -16.60 -3.05
N TYR A 513 -0.23 -17.32 -4.05
CA TYR A 513 -0.43 -18.78 -4.13
C TYR A 513 0.26 -19.49 -2.98
N GLN A 514 1.48 -19.09 -2.66
CA GLN A 514 2.25 -19.69 -1.58
C GLN A 514 2.12 -18.98 -0.24
N GLY A 515 1.48 -17.81 -0.21
CA GLY A 515 1.35 -16.95 0.96
C GLY A 515 2.71 -16.44 1.44
N ARG A 516 3.41 -15.62 0.65
CA ARG A 516 4.74 -15.09 1.03
C ARG A 516 4.85 -13.61 0.77
N ILE A 517 5.48 -12.91 1.71
CA ILE A 517 5.82 -11.50 1.60
C ILE A 517 7.34 -11.39 1.49
N ILE A 518 7.80 -10.75 0.41
CA ILE A 518 9.22 -10.52 0.15
C ILE A 518 9.46 -9.02 0.20
N LEU A 519 9.97 -8.52 1.33
CA LEU A 519 10.30 -7.12 1.50
C LEU A 519 11.45 -6.70 0.56
N THR A 520 11.39 -5.48 0.05
CA THR A 520 12.49 -4.87 -0.71
C THR A 520 13.69 -4.64 0.21
N LYS A 521 13.45 -4.12 1.42
CA LYS A 521 14.44 -3.91 2.49
C LYS A 521 14.21 -4.86 3.67
N PRO A 522 15.25 -5.43 4.31
CA PRO A 522 15.08 -6.23 5.54
C PRO A 522 14.51 -5.40 6.70
N LEU A 523 13.89 -6.07 7.67
CA LEU A 523 13.27 -5.44 8.85
C LEU A 523 14.01 -5.81 10.15
N ASP A 524 14.52 -4.82 10.88
CA ASP A 524 15.25 -4.99 12.15
C ASP A 524 14.31 -5.15 13.37
N ASN A 525 14.82 -5.77 14.44
CA ASN A 525 14.03 -6.24 15.59
C ASN A 525 13.76 -5.18 16.68
N ILE A 526 14.79 -4.46 17.13
CA ILE A 526 14.75 -3.65 18.38
C ILE A 526 15.03 -2.17 18.08
N LEU A 527 14.28 -1.28 18.74
CA LEU A 527 14.52 0.16 18.77
C LEU A 527 14.87 0.58 20.20
N SER A 528 16.07 1.12 20.42
CA SER A 528 16.37 1.85 21.65
C SER A 528 16.04 3.33 21.44
N ASP A 529 15.06 3.86 22.16
CA ASP A 529 14.89 5.31 22.28
C ASP A 529 15.25 5.77 23.71
N SER A 530 15.96 6.89 23.85
CA SER A 530 16.44 7.42 25.14
C SER A 530 16.34 8.95 25.27
N PHE A 531 16.15 9.35 26.54
CA PHE A 531 16.16 10.69 27.16
C PHE A 531 14.88 11.53 27.14
N GLY A 532 14.35 11.83 28.34
CA GLY A 532 13.43 12.98 28.49
C GLY A 532 12.73 13.14 29.84
N SER A 533 12.31 12.05 30.46
CA SER A 533 11.42 12.09 31.64
C SER A 533 12.14 12.45 32.95
N VAL A 534 11.40 13.01 33.92
CA VAL A 534 11.93 13.32 35.27
C VAL A 534 11.94 12.09 36.19
N ILE A 535 11.09 11.11 35.90
CA ILE A 535 10.96 9.83 36.60
C ILE A 535 11.16 8.72 35.57
N GLU A 536 12.05 7.77 35.87
CA GLU A 536 12.40 6.64 35.01
C GLU A 536 11.76 5.36 35.52
N ASN A 537 11.22 4.57 34.59
CA ASN A 537 10.44 3.37 34.86
C ASN A 537 10.68 2.18 33.89
N GLY A 538 11.63 2.24 32.94
CA GLY A 538 12.16 1.06 32.23
C GLY A 538 11.42 0.55 30.97
N ASP A 539 10.79 1.41 30.16
CA ASP A 539 9.99 0.92 29.00
C ASP A 539 10.85 0.65 27.73
N ASP A 540 10.88 -0.60 27.22
CA ASP A 540 11.53 -1.02 25.94
C ASP A 540 10.51 -1.22 24.77
N TYR A 541 10.98 -1.16 23.50
CA TYR A 541 10.13 -1.23 22.28
C TYR A 541 10.60 -2.24 21.21
N GLU A 542 9.64 -2.91 20.56
CA GLU A 542 9.86 -3.94 19.51
C GLU A 542 9.15 -3.64 18.17
N ASN A 543 9.73 -4.10 17.04
CA ASN A 543 9.17 -3.99 15.69
C ASN A 543 8.45 -5.27 15.22
N PHE A 544 7.19 -5.13 14.81
CA PHE A 544 6.38 -6.19 14.21
C PHE A 544 5.97 -5.88 12.76
N LEU A 545 6.18 -6.80 11.82
CA LEU A 545 5.52 -6.80 10.52
C LEU A 545 4.11 -7.40 10.67
N VAL A 546 3.06 -6.65 10.34
CA VAL A 546 1.67 -7.10 10.44
C VAL A 546 1.06 -7.22 9.05
N VAL A 547 0.45 -8.37 8.75
CA VAL A 547 -0.14 -8.66 7.44
C VAL A 547 -1.61 -9.07 7.59
N ASP A 548 -2.50 -8.27 7.01
CA ASP A 548 -3.92 -8.60 6.86
C ASP A 548 -4.20 -9.06 5.42
N TYR A 549 -4.87 -10.20 5.25
CA TYR A 549 -5.18 -10.73 3.91
C TYR A 549 -6.41 -11.63 3.89
N GLU A 550 -6.89 -11.98 2.69
CA GLU A 550 -7.99 -12.91 2.47
C GLU A 550 -7.46 -14.21 1.86
N TYR A 551 -7.97 -15.37 2.25
CA TYR A 551 -7.56 -16.68 1.71
C TYR A 551 -8.76 -17.58 1.39
N VAL A 552 -8.55 -18.54 0.47
CA VAL A 552 -9.57 -19.54 0.10
C VAL A 552 -9.42 -20.77 1.01
N PRO A 553 -10.42 -21.14 1.83
CA PRO A 553 -10.29 -22.26 2.77
C PRO A 553 -10.42 -23.64 2.11
N GLN A 554 -9.80 -24.66 2.72
CA GLN A 554 -9.75 -26.03 2.21
C GLN A 554 -11.14 -26.72 2.17
N GLY A 555 -11.40 -27.49 1.10
CA GLY A 555 -12.54 -28.41 1.03
C GLY A 555 -13.87 -27.80 0.57
N SER A 556 -13.81 -26.82 -0.32
CA SER A 556 -14.88 -26.01 -0.93
C SER A 556 -16.15 -26.77 -1.40
N ASP A 557 -16.95 -27.26 -0.46
CA ASP A 557 -18.40 -27.08 -0.59
C ASP A 557 -18.63 -25.57 -0.37
N SER A 558 -18.55 -24.79 -1.46
CA SER A 558 -18.80 -23.33 -1.55
C SER A 558 -19.34 -22.72 -0.25
N LEU A 559 -18.54 -21.89 0.41
CA LEU A 559 -19.03 -20.92 1.38
C LEU A 559 -20.04 -20.02 0.67
N ASP A 560 -21.30 -20.46 0.55
CA ASP A 560 -22.44 -19.64 0.12
C ASP A 560 -22.77 -18.66 1.27
N ALA A 561 -21.75 -17.97 1.78
CA ALA A 561 -21.75 -17.17 2.99
C ALA A 561 -22.02 -15.71 2.65
N MET A 562 -23.20 -15.21 3.01
CA MET A 562 -23.55 -13.82 2.76
C MET A 562 -22.83 -12.90 3.77
N SER A 563 -22.05 -11.94 3.28
CA SER A 563 -21.48 -10.85 4.07
C SER A 563 -22.12 -9.53 3.68
N TYR A 564 -22.59 -8.74 4.64
CA TYR A 564 -23.11 -7.40 4.37
C TYR A 564 -22.96 -6.48 5.57
N GLY A 565 -22.82 -5.20 5.29
CA GLY A 565 -22.61 -4.20 6.32
C GLY A 565 -22.72 -2.79 5.78
N GLY A 566 -22.55 -1.82 6.67
CA GLY A 566 -22.49 -0.43 6.30
C GLY A 566 -22.26 0.49 7.48
N ARG A 567 -21.76 1.68 7.15
CA ARG A 567 -21.54 2.78 8.07
C ARG A 567 -22.26 4.02 7.56
N ALA A 568 -22.91 4.75 8.47
CA ALA A 568 -23.47 6.06 8.16
C ALA A 568 -22.99 7.08 9.19
N LYS A 569 -22.22 8.06 8.76
CA LYS A 569 -21.72 9.17 9.59
C LYS A 569 -22.28 10.49 9.08
N GLY A 570 -22.88 11.27 9.97
CA GLY A 570 -23.51 12.54 9.61
C GLY A 570 -23.27 13.64 10.63
N TRP A 571 -23.00 14.84 10.14
CA TRP A 571 -22.83 16.07 10.93
C TRP A 571 -24.13 16.87 10.96
N ILE A 572 -24.76 16.94 12.13
CA ILE A 572 -26.00 17.72 12.36
C ILE A 572 -25.74 19.22 12.17
N ASN A 573 -24.55 19.67 12.56
CA ASN A 573 -23.99 21.01 12.37
C ASN A 573 -22.44 20.89 12.35
N ASP A 574 -21.69 21.99 12.34
CA ASP A 574 -20.21 21.97 12.27
C ASP A 574 -19.52 21.36 13.51
N TYR A 575 -20.29 21.02 14.53
CA TYR A 575 -19.82 20.69 15.88
C TYR A 575 -20.31 19.34 16.40
N VAL A 576 -21.30 18.71 15.76
CA VAL A 576 -21.91 17.46 16.24
C VAL A 576 -22.02 16.46 15.08
N GLY A 577 -21.20 15.40 15.14
CA GLY A 577 -21.20 14.25 14.25
C GLY A 577 -21.73 13.01 14.96
N VAL A 578 -22.52 12.19 14.27
CA VAL A 578 -23.00 10.89 14.77
C VAL A 578 -22.76 9.84 13.69
N GLY A 579 -22.16 8.73 14.07
CA GLY A 579 -21.93 7.56 13.24
C GLY A 579 -22.62 6.32 13.77
N VAL A 580 -23.02 5.44 12.86
CA VAL A 580 -23.47 4.07 13.16
C VAL A 580 -22.82 3.11 12.18
N THR A 581 -22.37 1.97 12.67
CA THR A 581 -21.72 0.90 11.89
C THR A 581 -22.44 -0.42 12.18
N TYR A 582 -22.59 -1.26 11.17
CA TYR A 582 -23.13 -2.60 11.29
C TYR A 582 -22.43 -3.50 10.28
N ALA A 583 -21.98 -4.68 10.69
CA ALA A 583 -21.41 -5.69 9.81
C ALA A 583 -21.88 -7.08 10.26
N THR A 584 -22.13 -7.96 9.29
CA THR A 584 -22.43 -9.36 9.56
C THR A 584 -21.89 -10.25 8.46
N GLN A 585 -21.49 -11.45 8.84
CA GLN A 585 -20.96 -12.48 7.98
C GLN A 585 -21.50 -13.83 8.41
N GLU A 586 -22.19 -14.51 7.49
CA GLU A 586 -22.56 -15.92 7.68
C GLU A 586 -21.29 -16.78 7.66
N LYS A 587 -21.18 -17.78 8.55
CA LYS A 587 -20.05 -18.72 8.59
C LYS A 587 -20.54 -20.13 8.91
N ASP A 588 -19.72 -21.14 8.63
CA ASP A 588 -20.09 -22.55 8.86
C ASP A 588 -20.16 -22.93 10.35
N ASN A 589 -19.26 -22.36 11.17
CA ASN A 589 -19.20 -22.60 12.61
C ASN A 589 -20.08 -21.62 13.41
N GLN A 590 -19.72 -20.33 13.40
CA GLN A 590 -20.42 -19.27 14.12
C GLN A 590 -20.50 -18.00 13.26
N ASP A 591 -21.73 -17.52 12.99
CA ASP A 591 -21.94 -16.24 12.30
C ASP A 591 -21.29 -15.09 13.09
N TYR A 592 -20.68 -14.14 12.38
CA TYR A 592 -20.19 -12.90 12.98
C TYR A 592 -21.24 -11.80 12.81
N GLU A 593 -21.55 -11.07 13.89
CA GLU A 593 -22.39 -9.88 13.88
C GLU A 593 -21.75 -8.80 14.75
N SER A 594 -21.60 -7.59 14.21
CA SER A 594 -21.08 -6.44 14.94
C SER A 594 -21.92 -5.20 14.67
N TYR A 595 -22.16 -4.42 15.71
CA TYR A 595 -22.80 -3.12 15.61
C TYR A 595 -22.12 -2.10 16.50
N GLY A 596 -22.00 -0.88 16.00
CA GLY A 596 -21.33 0.20 16.71
C GLY A 596 -21.96 1.55 16.46
N THR A 597 -21.76 2.46 17.40
CA THR A 597 -22.21 3.84 17.30
C THR A 597 -21.13 4.79 17.80
N ASP A 598 -20.86 5.86 17.05
CA ASP A 598 -19.92 6.90 17.43
C ASP A 598 -20.61 8.27 17.53
N LEU A 599 -20.15 9.09 18.48
CA LEU A 599 -20.58 10.47 18.67
C LEU A 599 -19.32 11.35 18.72
N THR A 600 -19.24 12.31 17.81
CA THR A 600 -18.20 13.34 17.82
C THR A 600 -18.82 14.70 18.17
N LEU A 601 -18.40 15.30 19.28
CA LEU A 601 -18.73 16.67 19.66
C LEU A 601 -17.46 17.52 19.57
N ARG A 602 -17.35 18.39 18.57
CA ARG A 602 -16.16 19.22 18.35
C ARG A 602 -16.49 20.70 18.45
N ALA A 603 -15.69 21.49 19.15
CA ALA A 603 -15.75 22.95 19.11
C ALA A 603 -14.79 23.52 18.07
N THR A 604 -13.55 23.04 18.04
CA THR A 604 -12.40 23.45 17.20
C THR A 604 -11.56 22.22 16.81
N GLU A 605 -10.59 22.33 15.91
CA GLU A 605 -9.71 21.19 15.58
C GLU A 605 -8.96 20.64 16.81
N GLY A 606 -8.55 21.52 17.74
CA GLY A 606 -7.95 21.14 19.02
C GLY A 606 -8.92 20.90 20.19
N THR A 607 -10.24 20.94 20.00
CA THR A 607 -11.21 20.70 21.10
C THR A 607 -12.38 19.82 20.66
N TYR A 608 -12.37 18.54 21.03
CA TYR A 608 -13.41 17.56 20.69
C TYR A 608 -13.64 16.49 21.77
N ILE A 609 -14.80 15.84 21.71
CA ILE A 609 -15.14 14.63 22.44
C ILE A 609 -15.58 13.59 21.42
N LYS A 610 -14.96 12.41 21.44
CA LYS A 610 -15.38 11.21 20.71
C LYS A 610 -15.88 10.20 21.73
N ALA A 611 -16.99 9.55 21.45
CA ALA A 611 -17.49 8.43 22.23
C ALA A 611 -17.94 7.34 21.27
N GLU A 612 -17.45 6.13 21.48
CA GLU A 612 -17.70 4.95 20.68
C GLU A 612 -18.25 3.84 21.57
N PHE A 613 -19.23 3.11 21.05
CA PHE A 613 -19.77 1.91 21.66
C PHE A 613 -19.89 0.87 20.56
N ALA A 614 -19.46 -0.34 20.82
CA ALA A 614 -19.52 -1.45 19.90
C ALA A 614 -19.89 -2.74 20.64
N HIS A 615 -20.45 -3.68 19.89
CA HIS A 615 -20.81 -5.00 20.37
C HIS A 615 -20.54 -5.99 19.24
N SER A 616 -19.98 -7.15 19.58
CA SER A 616 -19.71 -8.24 18.64
C SER A 616 -20.22 -9.58 19.17
N GLU A 617 -20.80 -10.38 18.29
CA GLU A 617 -21.10 -11.80 18.49
C GLU A 617 -20.36 -12.60 17.41
N GLY A 618 -19.62 -13.62 17.82
CA GLY A 618 -18.75 -14.43 16.96
C GLY A 618 -17.33 -13.89 16.79
N ARG A 619 -16.45 -14.72 16.21
CA ARG A 619 -15.07 -14.34 15.83
C ARG A 619 -15.09 -13.64 14.48
N GLN A 620 -14.53 -12.43 14.37
CA GLN A 620 -14.32 -11.81 13.06
C GLN A 620 -13.22 -12.54 12.29
N THR A 621 -12.06 -12.67 12.94
CA THR A 621 -10.83 -13.26 12.42
C THR A 621 -10.70 -14.69 12.95
N GLU A 622 -10.75 -15.71 12.06
CA GLU A 622 -10.55 -17.11 12.47
C GLU A 622 -9.07 -17.50 12.49
N SER A 623 -8.24 -16.79 11.72
CA SER A 623 -6.81 -16.97 11.65
C SER A 623 -6.10 -15.75 12.21
N ASN A 624 -5.65 -15.82 13.45
CA ASN A 624 -4.94 -14.75 14.15
C ASN A 624 -3.68 -15.34 14.78
N PHE A 625 -2.49 -15.02 14.26
CA PHE A 625 -1.24 -15.67 14.67
C PHE A 625 -0.10 -14.68 14.86
N VAL A 626 0.84 -15.02 15.74
CA VAL A 626 2.15 -14.36 15.89
C VAL A 626 3.29 -15.32 15.55
N SER A 627 4.38 -14.81 14.97
CA SER A 627 5.58 -15.56 14.63
C SER A 627 6.84 -14.76 14.94
N THR A 628 7.84 -15.38 15.59
CA THR A 628 9.11 -14.73 15.95
C THR A 628 10.26 -15.05 14.99
N ASP A 629 10.04 -15.96 14.04
CA ASP A 629 11.07 -16.50 13.14
C ASP A 629 10.86 -16.18 11.65
N GLY A 630 9.82 -15.42 11.34
CA GLY A 630 9.46 -15.02 9.97
C GLY A 630 8.45 -15.95 9.28
N GLY A 631 7.63 -16.65 10.07
CA GLY A 631 6.57 -17.53 9.58
C GLY A 631 7.01 -19.00 9.38
N LEU A 632 8.13 -19.40 10.00
CA LEU A 632 8.53 -20.81 10.04
C LEU A 632 7.77 -21.56 11.14
N THR A 633 7.41 -20.85 12.23
CA THR A 633 6.50 -21.29 13.28
C THR A 633 5.45 -20.21 13.61
N PHE A 634 4.29 -20.64 14.12
CA PHE A 634 3.16 -19.76 14.44
C PHE A 634 2.54 -20.12 15.80
N THR A 635 2.20 -19.09 16.57
CA THR A 635 1.44 -19.19 17.82
C THR A 635 0.08 -18.50 17.66
N PRO A 636 -1.06 -19.18 17.92
CA PRO A 636 -2.37 -18.58 17.78
C PRO A 636 -2.67 -17.55 18.88
N ILE A 637 -3.36 -16.47 18.52
CA ILE A 637 -3.83 -15.41 19.43
C ILE A 637 -5.35 -15.56 19.64
N GLY A 638 -5.79 -15.65 20.90
CA GLY A 638 -7.22 -15.58 21.25
C GLY A 638 -8.05 -16.83 20.89
N ASP A 639 -7.50 -18.03 21.04
CA ASP A 639 -8.18 -19.30 20.71
C ASP A 639 -8.89 -19.99 21.89
N THR A 640 -8.99 -19.37 23.06
CA THR A 640 -9.51 -20.04 24.28
C THR A 640 -11.05 -20.12 24.36
N LEU A 641 -11.77 -19.17 23.75
CA LEU A 641 -13.24 -19.08 23.82
C LEU A 641 -13.96 -19.69 22.60
N GLU A 642 -14.69 -20.80 22.77
CA GLU A 642 -15.48 -21.42 21.68
C GLU A 642 -16.63 -20.52 21.16
N ASP A 643 -17.35 -19.83 22.05
CA ASP A 643 -18.41 -18.87 21.72
C ASP A 643 -17.97 -17.47 22.19
N ARG A 644 -17.84 -16.50 21.28
CA ARG A 644 -17.45 -15.11 21.60
C ARG A 644 -18.64 -14.15 21.52
N GLU A 645 -18.85 -13.38 22.57
CA GLU A 645 -19.80 -12.27 22.64
C GLU A 645 -19.24 -11.23 23.61
N GLY A 646 -19.25 -9.95 23.24
CA GLY A 646 -18.74 -8.88 24.10
C GLY A 646 -19.14 -7.49 23.64
N ASP A 647 -19.07 -6.55 24.58
CA ASP A 647 -19.20 -5.12 24.36
C ASP A 647 -17.82 -4.43 24.41
N SER A 648 -17.71 -3.28 23.75
CA SER A 648 -16.58 -2.36 23.89
C SER A 648 -17.06 -0.92 23.93
N VAL A 649 -16.60 -0.15 24.90
CA VAL A 649 -16.87 1.28 25.07
C VAL A 649 -15.56 2.04 25.02
N GLN A 650 -15.52 3.17 24.30
CA GLN A 650 -14.41 4.10 24.37
C GLN A 650 -14.89 5.55 24.37
N ILE A 651 -14.30 6.40 25.19
CA ILE A 651 -14.59 7.83 25.24
C ILE A 651 -13.26 8.58 25.30
N THR A 652 -13.04 9.50 24.35
CA THR A 652 -11.84 10.34 24.29
C THR A 652 -12.27 11.81 24.22
N ALA A 653 -11.81 12.64 25.15
CA ALA A 653 -12.10 14.07 25.18
C ALA A 653 -10.80 14.87 25.18
N VAL A 654 -10.60 15.70 24.16
CA VAL A 654 -9.46 16.61 24.03
C VAL A 654 -9.96 18.05 24.05
N THR A 655 -9.32 18.93 24.79
CA THR A 655 -9.65 20.36 24.79
C THR A 655 -8.40 21.22 24.85
N SER A 656 -8.22 22.06 23.84
CA SER A 656 -7.32 23.21 23.89
C SER A 656 -7.89 24.24 24.86
N LEU A 657 -7.10 24.59 25.87
CA LEU A 657 -7.48 25.57 26.88
C LEU A 657 -7.42 26.99 26.32
N TYR A 658 -6.63 27.22 25.28
CA TYR A 658 -6.63 28.46 24.50
C TYR A 658 -8.01 28.75 23.92
N ASP A 659 -8.67 27.75 23.33
CA ASP A 659 -10.01 27.91 22.74
C ASP A 659 -11.07 28.30 23.77
N LEU A 660 -10.93 27.82 25.02
CA LEU A 660 -11.85 28.12 26.12
C LEU A 660 -11.62 29.52 26.70
N ALA A 661 -10.36 29.91 26.85
CA ALA A 661 -9.97 31.17 27.48
C ALA A 661 -8.69 31.75 26.86
N PRO A 662 -8.76 32.34 25.65
CA PRO A 662 -7.58 32.83 24.92
C PRO A 662 -6.93 34.06 25.58
N THR A 663 -7.63 34.68 26.53
CA THR A 663 -7.07 35.76 27.36
C THR A 663 -6.25 35.26 28.55
N ILE A 664 -6.29 33.95 28.84
CA ILE A 664 -5.66 33.33 30.00
C ILE A 664 -4.56 32.36 29.55
N PHE A 665 -4.87 31.48 28.61
CA PHE A 665 -3.93 30.48 28.08
C PHE A 665 -3.37 30.93 26.73
N GLY A 666 -2.14 30.52 26.41
CA GLY A 666 -1.55 30.69 25.08
C GLY A 666 -1.91 29.52 24.18
N ALA A 667 -1.72 29.68 22.86
CA ALA A 667 -2.05 28.65 21.87
C ALA A 667 -1.14 27.41 21.91
N VAL A 668 0.05 27.51 22.51
CA VAL A 668 1.05 26.43 22.58
C VAL A 668 0.96 25.73 23.94
N GLY A 669 1.04 24.40 23.96
CA GLY A 669 1.24 23.58 25.17
C GLY A 669 0.18 23.72 26.27
N ASN A 670 -1.08 23.97 25.90
CA ASN A 670 -2.19 24.19 26.85
C ASN A 670 -3.42 23.37 26.46
N ASP A 671 -3.44 22.09 26.79
CA ASP A 671 -4.49 21.14 26.42
C ASP A 671 -4.79 20.12 27.54
N LEU A 672 -5.99 19.55 27.50
CA LEU A 672 -6.45 18.50 28.41
C LEU A 672 -7.05 17.36 27.58
N LYS A 673 -6.51 16.16 27.74
CA LYS A 673 -6.97 14.90 27.16
C LYS A 673 -7.55 14.03 28.27
N LEU A 674 -8.67 13.37 28.04
CA LEU A 674 -9.30 12.41 28.94
C LEU A 674 -9.66 11.19 28.10
N TRP A 675 -9.46 9.99 28.62
CA TRP A 675 -9.90 8.77 27.96
C TRP A 675 -10.50 7.75 28.93
N TYR A 676 -11.35 6.88 28.41
CA TYR A 676 -11.93 5.72 29.08
C TYR A 676 -12.18 4.65 28.01
N ARG A 677 -11.78 3.41 28.27
CA ARG A 677 -11.92 2.23 27.41
C ARG A 677 -12.32 1.06 28.29
N ASP A 678 -13.24 0.26 27.81
CA ASP A 678 -13.77 -0.94 28.46
C ASP A 678 -14.04 -1.94 27.33
N LYS A 679 -13.53 -3.17 27.44
CA LYS A 679 -13.59 -4.23 26.42
C LYS A 679 -13.79 -5.57 27.11
N ASP A 680 -14.86 -6.28 26.78
CA ASP A 680 -15.08 -7.63 27.26
C ASP A 680 -14.11 -8.63 26.59
N ALA A 681 -13.67 -9.68 27.31
CA ALA A 681 -12.83 -10.76 26.77
C ALA A 681 -13.41 -11.45 25.52
N GLY A 682 -14.75 -11.48 25.41
CA GLY A 682 -15.45 -12.05 24.26
C GLY A 682 -15.58 -11.09 23.07
N TYR A 683 -15.17 -9.82 23.19
CA TYR A 683 -15.21 -8.87 22.09
C TYR A 683 -14.22 -9.27 20.97
N SER A 684 -14.61 -9.13 19.70
CA SER A 684 -13.75 -9.52 18.56
C SER A 684 -13.98 -8.59 17.37
N TYR A 685 -12.87 -8.05 16.85
CA TYR A 685 -12.79 -7.28 15.62
C TYR A 685 -11.44 -7.53 14.93
N ALA A 686 -11.19 -6.96 13.74
CA ALA A 686 -10.06 -7.38 12.89
C ALA A 686 -8.69 -7.22 13.56
N SER A 687 -8.41 -6.06 14.16
CA SER A 687 -7.08 -5.70 14.66
C SER A 687 -6.83 -6.05 16.14
N SER A 688 -7.83 -6.54 16.87
CA SER A 688 -7.67 -7.08 18.23
C SER A 688 -8.77 -8.10 18.49
N SER A 689 -8.35 -9.37 18.49
CA SER A 689 -9.19 -10.54 18.77
C SER A 689 -8.53 -11.44 19.81
N ASP A 690 -7.83 -10.84 20.77
CA ASP A 690 -7.32 -11.49 22.00
C ASP A 690 -8.48 -11.88 22.94
N ASP A 691 -8.29 -12.84 23.85
CA ASP A 691 -9.32 -13.27 24.81
C ASP A 691 -9.22 -12.53 26.17
N LEU A 692 -8.77 -11.26 26.17
CA LEU A 692 -8.54 -10.49 27.40
C LEU A 692 -9.65 -9.46 27.64
N GLU A 693 -10.20 -9.44 28.86
CA GLU A 693 -11.06 -8.35 29.34
C GLU A 693 -10.16 -7.17 29.72
N GLN A 694 -10.49 -5.96 29.27
CA GLN A 694 -9.65 -4.78 29.46
C GLN A 694 -10.46 -3.58 29.92
N GLU A 695 -10.09 -2.97 31.05
CA GLU A 695 -10.60 -1.66 31.51
C GLU A 695 -9.43 -0.68 31.63
N ALA A 696 -9.47 0.42 30.88
CA ALA A 696 -8.40 1.43 30.87
C ALA A 696 -8.96 2.85 30.85
N TYR A 697 -8.46 3.74 31.71
CA TYR A 697 -8.93 5.13 31.73
C TYR A 697 -7.89 6.10 32.24
N GLY A 698 -7.98 7.35 31.82
CA GLY A 698 -6.97 8.33 32.16
C GLY A 698 -7.30 9.77 31.83
N ALA A 699 -6.41 10.65 32.26
CA ALA A 699 -6.45 12.08 32.07
C ALA A 699 -5.04 12.62 31.90
N GLU A 700 -4.81 13.46 30.90
CA GLU A 700 -3.56 14.16 30.68
C GLU A 700 -3.82 15.66 30.54
N LEU A 701 -3.07 16.48 31.25
CA LEU A 701 -3.18 17.92 31.30
C LEU A 701 -1.82 18.56 31.03
N ARG A 702 -1.70 19.25 29.89
CA ARG A 702 -0.56 20.08 29.51
C ARG A 702 -0.90 21.55 29.76
N LEU A 703 -0.06 22.25 30.50
CA LEU A 703 -0.27 23.64 30.93
C LEU A 703 1.00 24.47 30.83
N GLN A 704 1.17 25.18 29.72
CA GLN A 704 2.18 26.21 29.56
C GLN A 704 1.66 27.56 30.08
N ALA A 705 1.79 27.76 31.39
CA ALA A 705 1.32 28.97 32.08
C ALA A 705 2.08 30.25 31.67
N THR A 706 3.34 30.13 31.26
CA THR A 706 4.17 31.18 30.66
C THR A 706 5.22 30.54 29.74
N ASP A 707 5.94 31.32 28.93
CA ASP A 707 7.11 30.85 28.14
C ASP A 707 8.24 30.21 29.00
N ARG A 708 8.10 30.32 30.33
CA ARG A 708 9.06 29.83 31.33
C ARG A 708 8.46 28.86 32.33
N LEU A 709 7.18 28.47 32.21
CA LEU A 709 6.53 27.59 33.18
C LEU A 709 5.57 26.67 32.44
N ALA A 710 5.87 25.38 32.44
CA ALA A 710 5.04 24.31 31.92
C ALA A 710 4.69 23.33 33.05
N VAL A 711 3.52 22.71 32.98
CA VAL A 711 3.09 21.65 33.89
C VAL A 711 2.45 20.58 33.03
N LEU A 712 2.92 19.35 33.14
CA LEU A 712 2.30 18.15 32.61
C LEU A 712 1.70 17.38 33.79
N SER A 713 0.54 16.79 33.63
CA SER A 713 0.00 15.86 34.60
C SER A 713 -0.74 14.76 33.87
N ARG A 714 -0.39 13.51 34.14
CA ARG A 714 -1.02 12.33 33.57
C ARG A 714 -1.62 11.48 34.69
N PHE A 715 -2.71 10.81 34.39
CA PHE A 715 -3.35 9.82 35.22
C PHE A 715 -3.77 8.73 34.24
N SER A 716 -3.43 7.48 34.49
CA SER A 716 -3.77 6.36 33.61
C SER A 716 -3.94 5.11 34.44
N THR A 717 -4.86 4.26 34.04
CA THR A 717 -4.96 2.90 34.54
C THR A 717 -5.25 1.95 33.40
N ASN A 718 -4.78 0.72 33.50
CA ASN A 718 -5.01 -0.38 32.59
C ASN A 718 -5.11 -1.68 33.40
N GLU A 719 -6.25 -2.34 33.35
CA GLU A 719 -6.49 -3.64 33.96
C GLU A 719 -6.82 -4.64 32.84
N GLU A 720 -6.06 -5.74 32.74
CA GLU A 720 -6.31 -6.84 31.82
C GLU A 720 -6.52 -8.16 32.58
N ARG A 721 -7.56 -8.89 32.19
CA ARG A 721 -7.92 -10.18 32.80
C ARG A 721 -8.05 -11.28 31.76
N ASP A 722 -7.53 -12.45 32.09
CA ASP A 722 -7.75 -13.66 31.31
C ASP A 722 -9.21 -14.14 31.40
N VAL A 723 -9.55 -15.17 30.62
CA VAL A 723 -10.89 -15.78 30.59
C VAL A 723 -11.31 -16.41 31.93
N ASP A 724 -10.36 -16.84 32.75
CA ASP A 724 -10.62 -17.38 34.09
C ASP A 724 -10.79 -16.26 35.15
N GLY A 725 -10.58 -15.00 34.76
CA GLY A 725 -10.65 -13.80 35.58
C GLY A 725 -9.40 -13.54 36.41
N ASN A 726 -8.28 -14.19 36.09
CA ASN A 726 -6.97 -13.89 36.64
C ASN A 726 -6.48 -12.56 36.05
N LEU A 727 -5.82 -11.75 36.86
CA LEU A 727 -5.21 -10.50 36.40
C LEU A 727 -3.93 -10.85 35.66
N GLU A 728 -3.85 -10.44 34.40
CA GLU A 728 -2.62 -10.50 33.59
C GLU A 728 -1.87 -9.17 33.70
N THR A 729 -2.60 -8.05 33.80
CA THR A 729 -2.02 -6.72 34.01
C THR A 729 -2.96 -5.91 34.90
N ASP A 730 -2.42 -5.13 35.83
CA ASP A 730 -3.17 -4.15 36.60
C ASP A 730 -2.23 -3.01 36.97
N THR A 731 -2.37 -1.89 36.28
CA THR A 731 -1.51 -0.72 36.42
C THR A 731 -2.36 0.52 36.66
N GLU A 732 -2.01 1.35 37.65
CA GLU A 732 -2.54 2.69 37.90
C GLU A 732 -1.37 3.66 38.10
N THR A 733 -1.25 4.68 37.26
CA THR A 733 -0.18 5.66 37.30
C THR A 733 -0.74 7.08 37.38
N ILE A 734 -0.30 7.88 38.35
CA ILE A 734 -0.61 9.31 38.50
C ILE A 734 0.68 10.09 38.44
N GLU A 735 0.91 10.86 37.39
CA GLU A 735 2.10 11.68 37.20
C GLU A 735 1.75 13.18 37.21
N ILE A 736 2.62 13.99 37.81
CA ILE A 736 2.58 15.46 37.73
C ILE A 736 4.00 15.94 37.57
N GLU A 737 4.34 16.50 36.42
CA GLU A 737 5.61 17.19 36.18
C GLU A 737 5.41 18.71 36.06
N THR A 738 6.27 19.50 36.68
CA THR A 738 6.29 20.97 36.57
C THR A 738 7.67 21.44 36.16
N GLN A 739 7.79 22.06 34.99
CA GLN A 739 9.01 22.61 34.44
C GLN A 739 9.05 24.14 34.53
N VAL A 740 10.13 24.72 35.03
CA VAL A 740 10.30 26.17 35.24
C VAL A 740 11.63 26.67 34.70
N LYS A 741 11.64 27.49 33.64
CA LYS A 741 12.82 28.25 33.19
C LYS A 741 13.06 29.45 34.11
N ILE A 742 13.89 29.27 35.14
CA ILE A 742 14.28 30.32 36.10
C ILE A 742 15.03 31.46 35.39
N THR A 743 15.88 31.11 34.43
CA THR A 743 16.56 32.02 33.50
C THR A 743 16.53 31.41 32.10
N GLU A 744 17.06 32.10 31.09
CA GLU A 744 17.26 31.53 29.74
C GLU A 744 18.20 30.31 29.74
N HIS A 745 18.92 30.07 30.84
CA HIS A 745 19.95 29.05 30.97
C HIS A 745 19.65 28.05 32.09
N ILE A 746 18.54 28.16 32.82
CA ILE A 746 18.24 27.30 33.97
C ILE A 746 16.79 26.87 33.90
N LYS A 747 16.56 25.57 33.72
CA LYS A 747 15.26 24.89 33.75
C LYS A 747 15.20 24.03 35.02
N VAL A 748 14.09 24.07 35.74
CA VAL A 748 13.87 23.25 36.94
C VAL A 748 12.59 22.47 36.71
N SER A 749 12.69 21.16 36.57
CA SER A 749 11.56 20.25 36.55
C SER A 749 11.37 19.60 37.91
N ALA A 750 10.12 19.39 38.31
CA ALA A 750 9.78 18.64 39.51
C ALA A 750 8.60 17.75 39.18
N ALA A 751 8.76 16.45 39.38
CA ALA A 751 7.74 15.46 39.13
C ALA A 751 7.28 14.76 40.41
N GLY A 752 6.07 14.26 40.40
CA GLY A 752 5.59 13.28 41.37
C GLY A 752 4.80 12.23 40.63
N GLN A 753 5.09 10.97 40.89
CA GLN A 753 4.38 9.83 40.32
C GLN A 753 3.80 9.00 41.46
N GLN A 754 2.61 8.48 41.30
CA GLN A 754 2.11 7.38 42.11
C GLN A 754 1.84 6.24 41.16
N THR A 755 2.41 5.06 41.40
CA THR A 755 2.19 3.88 40.59
C THR A 755 1.66 2.76 41.47
N GLU A 756 0.62 2.07 41.02
CA GLU A 756 0.15 0.81 41.57
C GLU A 756 0.25 -0.19 40.42
N GLU A 757 0.93 -1.31 40.60
CA GLU A 757 1.15 -2.29 39.52
C GLU A 757 1.15 -3.73 40.05
N LEU A 758 0.72 -4.67 39.22
CA LEU A 758 0.96 -6.09 39.42
C LEU A 758 2.43 -6.39 39.12
N ASN A 759 3.20 -6.82 40.13
CA ASN A 759 4.61 -7.16 39.90
C ASN A 759 4.77 -8.53 39.22
N GLN A 760 5.99 -8.88 38.81
CA GLN A 760 6.35 -10.17 38.17
C GLN A 760 5.99 -11.44 38.98
N ASN A 761 5.51 -11.32 40.22
CA ASN A 761 5.04 -12.44 41.06
C ASN A 761 3.51 -12.44 41.26
N ASP A 762 2.77 -11.67 40.45
CA ASP A 762 1.32 -11.46 40.55
C ASP A 762 0.89 -10.80 41.88
N GLU A 763 1.80 -10.05 42.52
CA GLU A 763 1.52 -9.35 43.78
C GLU A 763 1.32 -7.85 43.52
N HIS A 764 0.25 -7.28 44.10
CA HIS A 764 0.00 -5.84 44.01
C HIS A 764 1.08 -5.06 44.76
N SER A 765 1.71 -4.15 44.05
CA SER A 765 2.69 -3.22 44.57
C SER A 765 2.19 -1.79 44.38
N ASP A 766 2.44 -0.91 45.35
CA ASP A 766 2.08 0.52 45.26
C ASP A 766 3.23 1.40 45.72
N ALA A 767 3.41 2.54 45.07
CA ALA A 767 4.46 3.49 45.39
C ALA A 767 4.12 4.92 45.00
N THR A 768 4.63 5.86 45.79
CA THR A 768 4.61 7.29 45.46
C THR A 768 6.05 7.77 45.30
N LEU A 769 6.43 8.16 44.09
CA LEU A 769 7.71 8.74 43.72
C LEU A 769 7.63 10.28 43.63
N ALA A 770 8.72 10.96 43.94
CA ALA A 770 8.86 12.40 43.79
C ALA A 770 10.24 12.74 43.25
N GLY A 771 10.28 13.28 42.03
CA GLY A 771 11.47 13.68 41.28
C GLY A 771 11.70 15.20 41.27
N VAL A 772 12.94 15.65 41.27
CA VAL A 772 13.31 17.03 40.93
C VAL A 772 14.53 17.02 40.02
N ARG A 773 14.39 17.56 38.80
CA ARG A 773 15.47 17.78 37.82
C ARG A 773 15.84 19.27 37.78
N LEU A 774 17.09 19.61 38.08
CA LEU A 774 17.65 20.95 37.88
C LEU A 774 18.58 20.90 36.69
N GLU A 775 18.19 21.55 35.60
CA GLU A 775 18.94 21.63 34.35
C GLU A 775 19.50 23.03 34.12
N TYR A 776 20.76 23.11 33.74
CA TYR A 776 21.47 24.30 33.33
C TYR A 776 21.78 24.16 31.83
N MET A 777 21.09 24.93 31.00
CA MET A 777 21.30 25.02 29.56
C MET A 777 22.33 26.13 29.30
N TRP A 778 23.52 25.80 28.84
CA TRP A 778 24.47 26.81 28.34
C TRP A 778 23.98 27.45 27.05
N ASP A 779 23.37 26.63 26.18
CA ASP A 779 22.73 26.99 24.90
C ASP A 779 21.79 25.83 24.48
N SER A 780 21.36 25.78 23.21
CA SER A 780 20.44 24.78 22.66
C SER A 780 21.02 23.37 22.54
N GLU A 781 22.33 23.21 22.67
CA GLU A 781 23.06 21.95 22.42
C GLU A 781 23.88 21.49 23.64
N ASN A 782 23.90 22.31 24.69
CA ASN A 782 24.70 22.08 25.88
C ASN A 782 23.85 22.24 27.13
N SER A 783 23.57 21.14 27.81
CA SER A 783 22.81 21.10 29.05
C SER A 783 23.49 20.21 30.10
N VAL A 784 23.39 20.59 31.38
CA VAL A 784 23.70 19.68 32.50
C VAL A 784 22.52 19.67 33.42
N TYR A 785 22.11 18.49 33.82
CA TYR A 785 21.04 18.34 34.78
C TYR A 785 21.41 17.45 35.95
N VAL A 786 20.77 17.68 37.07
CA VAL A 786 20.79 16.79 38.23
C VAL A 786 19.35 16.49 38.54
N LYS A 787 18.96 15.21 38.48
CA LYS A 787 17.66 14.75 38.96
C LYS A 787 17.82 14.01 40.28
N GLY A 788 16.75 13.97 41.05
CA GLY A 788 16.70 13.16 42.25
C GLY A 788 15.27 12.77 42.50
N GLN A 789 15.04 11.46 42.58
CA GLN A 789 13.75 10.86 42.83
C GLN A 789 13.71 10.20 44.20
N LYS A 790 12.53 10.10 44.78
CA LYS A 790 12.33 9.56 46.12
C LYS A 790 10.98 8.88 46.20
N THR A 791 10.97 7.64 46.65
CA THR A 791 9.83 6.94 47.21
C THR A 791 9.43 7.59 48.53
N VAL A 792 8.29 8.24 48.49
CA VAL A 792 7.67 8.97 49.59
C VAL A 792 6.85 8.02 50.45
N ASP A 793 6.16 7.08 49.82
CA ASP A 793 5.27 6.07 50.42
C ASP A 793 5.26 4.83 49.52
N GLN A 794 5.08 3.64 50.09
CA GLN A 794 5.03 2.38 49.33
C GLN A 794 4.37 1.23 50.10
N SER A 795 4.03 0.17 49.37
CA SER A 795 3.62 -1.13 49.89
C SER A 795 4.82 -1.97 50.39
N ASP A 796 4.53 -3.08 51.08
CA ASP A 796 5.57 -4.03 51.52
C ASP A 796 6.17 -4.82 50.32
N ASP A 797 5.45 -4.86 49.19
CA ASP A 797 5.73 -5.67 48.01
C ASP A 797 6.27 -4.81 46.83
N TYR A 798 6.42 -3.49 47.03
CA TYR A 798 7.11 -2.56 46.12
C TYR A 798 8.54 -2.30 46.61
N ASP A 799 9.51 -2.40 45.71
CA ASP A 799 10.89 -2.04 46.01
C ASP A 799 11.09 -0.52 45.99
N GLU A 800 11.62 0.06 47.08
CA GLU A 800 11.95 1.48 47.16
C GLU A 800 12.71 1.91 45.86
N ASN A 801 12.26 2.98 45.22
CA ASN A 801 12.86 3.63 44.04
C ASN A 801 13.34 5.05 44.41
N ASP A 802 14.07 5.23 45.52
CA ASP A 802 14.82 6.49 45.72
C ASP A 802 16.01 6.48 44.77
N SER A 803 16.26 7.56 44.04
CA SER A 803 17.45 7.68 43.21
C SER A 803 17.97 9.11 43.12
N ALA A 804 19.23 9.28 42.78
CA ALA A 804 19.80 10.56 42.42
C ALA A 804 20.58 10.40 41.14
N SER A 805 20.19 11.16 40.11
CA SER A 805 20.86 11.14 38.83
C SER A 805 21.55 12.45 38.50
N ILE A 806 22.67 12.35 37.82
CA ILE A 806 23.36 13.48 37.23
C ILE A 806 23.56 13.19 35.76
N GLY A 807 22.99 14.03 34.92
CA GLY A 807 23.07 13.91 33.49
C GLY A 807 23.66 15.14 32.83
N ALA A 808 24.18 14.96 31.64
CA ALA A 808 24.82 16.00 30.87
C ALA A 808 24.75 15.68 29.39
N GLU A 809 24.40 16.68 28.59
CA GLU A 809 24.51 16.68 27.14
C GLU A 809 25.39 17.87 26.76
N PHE A 810 26.47 17.61 26.05
CA PHE A 810 27.41 18.65 25.66
C PHE A 810 27.90 18.46 24.24
N GLN A 811 27.68 19.46 23.40
CA GLN A 811 28.49 19.71 22.22
C GLN A 811 29.87 20.29 22.66
N VAL A 812 30.77 19.39 23.08
CA VAL A 812 32.09 19.73 23.62
C VAL A 812 33.00 20.37 22.56
N LEU A 813 32.82 19.96 21.31
CA LEU A 813 33.42 20.53 20.09
C LEU A 813 32.30 20.65 19.07
N GLU A 814 32.50 21.42 17.99
CA GLU A 814 31.57 21.45 16.84
C GLU A 814 31.21 20.03 16.36
N ASP A 815 32.15 19.10 16.55
CA ASP A 815 32.18 17.72 16.05
C ASP A 815 31.98 16.63 17.14
N LEU A 816 31.72 17.00 18.40
CA LEU A 816 31.70 16.03 19.51
C LEU A 816 30.57 16.33 20.47
N SER A 817 29.57 15.45 20.48
CA SER A 817 28.50 15.44 21.47
C SER A 817 28.76 14.35 22.53
N LEU A 818 28.58 14.71 23.80
CA LEU A 818 28.66 13.79 24.92
C LEU A 818 27.36 13.87 25.70
N GLY A 819 26.59 12.79 25.65
CA GLY A 819 25.49 12.48 26.54
C GLY A 819 25.97 11.60 27.69
N GLY A 820 25.32 11.68 28.82
CA GLY A 820 25.50 10.65 29.83
C GLY A 820 24.77 11.00 31.10
N GLU A 821 24.26 9.96 31.73
CA GLU A 821 23.46 10.01 32.92
C GLU A 821 23.91 8.94 33.91
N TYR A 822 24.04 9.29 35.17
CA TYR A 822 24.31 8.32 36.22
C TYR A 822 23.29 8.48 37.32
N THR A 823 22.49 7.44 37.54
CA THR A 823 21.45 7.27 38.56
C THR A 823 21.95 6.30 39.64
N ASP A 824 21.88 6.70 40.92
CA ASP A 824 22.20 5.83 42.07
C ASP A 824 21.02 5.82 43.03
N GLY A 825 20.52 4.62 43.37
CA GLY A 825 19.29 4.48 44.09
C GLY A 825 19.03 3.12 44.75
N ASP A 826 17.82 2.99 45.27
CA ASP A 826 17.31 1.79 45.94
C ASP A 826 17.01 0.67 44.92
N ARG A 827 16.48 1.03 43.74
CA ARG A 827 16.45 0.21 42.51
C ARG A 827 17.82 0.20 41.81
N GLY A 828 18.87 -0.03 42.58
CA GLY A 828 20.21 -0.18 42.04
C GLY A 828 20.78 1.10 41.41
N GLN A 829 21.70 0.90 40.49
CA GLN A 829 22.44 1.96 39.82
C GLN A 829 22.18 1.83 38.34
N VAL A 830 21.81 2.94 37.70
CA VAL A 830 21.68 3.06 36.25
C VAL A 830 22.78 3.98 35.75
N ALA A 831 23.59 3.53 34.80
CA ALA A 831 24.59 4.39 34.17
C ALA A 831 24.40 4.36 32.66
N GLU A 832 23.90 5.46 32.11
CA GLU A 832 23.88 5.69 30.67
C GLU A 832 25.04 6.60 30.26
N ALA A 833 25.72 6.29 29.16
CA ALA A 833 26.71 7.18 28.59
C ALA A 833 26.69 7.10 27.07
N THR A 834 26.44 8.24 26.43
CA THR A 834 26.39 8.36 24.98
C THR A 834 27.51 9.26 24.49
N VAL A 835 28.32 8.79 23.57
CA VAL A 835 29.42 9.57 22.99
C VAL A 835 29.24 9.58 21.51
N THR A 836 28.83 10.71 20.93
CA THR A 836 28.74 10.89 19.48
C THR A 836 29.86 11.80 19.01
N TYR A 837 30.62 11.36 18.02
CA TYR A 837 31.72 12.11 17.44
C TYR A 837 31.51 12.21 15.93
N ASP A 838 31.18 13.42 15.48
CA ASP A 838 31.03 13.81 14.09
C ASP A 838 32.43 14.03 13.52
N VAL A 839 33.04 12.97 13.00
CA VAL A 839 34.37 12.99 12.39
C VAL A 839 34.43 14.01 11.23
N SER A 840 33.30 14.21 10.55
CA SER A 840 33.01 15.22 9.53
C SER A 840 31.49 15.35 9.37
N ASP A 841 31.04 16.34 8.58
CA ASP A 841 29.63 16.49 8.16
C ASP A 841 29.03 15.16 7.64
N ASP A 842 29.87 14.38 6.96
CA ASP A 842 29.54 13.11 6.32
C ASP A 842 29.85 11.85 7.19
N HIS A 843 30.24 11.96 8.47
CA HIS A 843 30.63 10.78 9.27
C HIS A 843 30.48 11.00 10.77
N SER A 844 29.63 10.20 11.40
CA SER A 844 29.43 10.16 12.85
C SER A 844 29.73 8.78 13.43
N THR A 845 30.23 8.74 14.66
CA THR A 845 30.34 7.50 15.44
C THR A 845 29.72 7.72 16.80
N TYR A 846 28.91 6.77 17.25
CA TYR A 846 28.27 6.82 18.55
C TYR A 846 28.58 5.58 19.39
N VAL A 847 28.66 5.77 20.69
CA VAL A 847 28.71 4.67 21.66
C VAL A 847 27.71 5.00 22.74
N THR A 848 26.72 4.15 22.93
CA THR A 848 25.76 4.18 24.03
C THR A 848 26.08 3.01 24.96
N TYR A 849 26.17 3.27 26.25
CA TYR A 849 26.33 2.25 27.28
C TYR A 849 25.23 2.45 28.30
N VAL A 850 24.47 1.41 28.61
CA VAL A 850 23.41 1.37 29.61
C VAL A 850 23.73 0.25 30.60
N ASP A 851 23.81 0.57 31.90
CA ASP A 851 24.02 -0.41 32.97
C ASP A 851 22.92 -0.22 34.01
N ASP A 852 21.84 -0.98 33.94
CA ASP A 852 20.76 -1.01 34.93
C ASP A 852 20.87 -2.24 35.82
N ASN A 853 21.28 -2.03 37.07
CA ASN A 853 21.46 -3.14 38.01
C ASN A 853 20.15 -3.70 38.62
N TYR A 854 19.00 -3.07 38.38
CA TYR A 854 17.71 -3.46 38.93
C TYR A 854 16.87 -4.27 37.95
N GLU A 855 16.71 -3.77 36.73
CA GLU A 855 16.10 -4.52 35.62
C GLU A 855 17.06 -5.57 35.05
N GLY A 856 18.29 -5.60 35.55
CA GLY A 856 19.29 -6.56 35.12
C GLY A 856 19.88 -6.22 33.76
N GLN A 857 19.60 -5.03 33.22
CA GLN A 857 20.02 -4.60 31.90
C GLN A 857 21.51 -4.22 31.85
N ASN A 858 22.25 -4.73 30.88
CA ASN A 858 23.64 -4.29 30.62
C ASN A 858 23.88 -4.14 29.12
N ASN A 859 23.33 -3.06 28.57
CA ASN A 859 23.29 -2.87 27.15
C ASN A 859 24.46 -2.01 26.66
N VAL A 860 25.12 -2.43 25.59
CA VAL A 860 26.18 -1.64 24.95
C VAL A 860 25.87 -1.53 23.47
N ILE A 861 25.69 -0.33 22.98
CA ILE A 861 25.45 -0.05 21.56
C ILE A 861 26.65 0.73 21.02
N VAL A 862 27.29 0.20 19.99
CA VAL A 862 28.44 0.85 19.35
C VAL A 862 28.14 1.00 17.88
N GLY A 863 27.95 2.24 17.45
CA GLY A 863 27.55 2.58 16.10
C GLY A 863 28.51 3.54 15.38
N GLN A 864 28.45 3.50 14.06
CA GLN A 864 29.06 4.50 13.18
C GLN A 864 28.31 4.56 11.86
N ARG A 865 28.16 5.77 11.32
CA ARG A 865 27.58 6.04 10.01
C ARG A 865 28.52 6.98 9.26
N ALA A 866 28.85 6.68 8.02
CA ALA A 866 29.81 7.46 7.25
C ALA A 866 29.52 7.44 5.75
N ASP A 867 29.26 8.61 5.19
CA ASP A 867 29.36 8.90 3.78
C ASP A 867 30.83 9.08 3.41
N LEU A 868 31.48 7.96 3.09
CA LEU A 868 32.89 7.92 2.73
C LEU A 868 33.20 8.76 1.47
N THR A 869 32.21 8.96 0.60
CA THR A 869 32.20 9.86 -0.57
C THR A 869 30.76 10.26 -0.89
N SER A 870 30.54 11.17 -1.86
CA SER A 870 29.22 11.54 -2.42
C SER A 870 28.46 10.40 -3.13
N SER A 871 28.85 9.16 -2.86
CA SER A 871 28.53 7.97 -3.62
C SER A 871 28.74 6.70 -2.78
N VAL A 872 29.29 6.77 -1.57
CA VAL A 872 29.59 5.56 -0.76
C VAL A 872 29.15 5.89 0.65
N ASP A 873 28.15 5.19 1.15
CA ASP A 873 27.74 5.21 2.55
C ASP A 873 28.14 3.90 3.25
N PHE A 874 28.24 3.98 4.57
CA PHE A 874 28.58 2.86 5.43
C PHE A 874 27.91 3.05 6.78
N TYR A 875 27.30 1.99 7.29
CA TYR A 875 26.89 1.92 8.68
C TYR A 875 27.41 0.65 9.34
N GLN A 876 27.68 0.75 10.64
CA GLN A 876 27.92 -0.39 11.50
C GLN A 876 27.27 -0.11 12.83
N GLU A 877 26.62 -1.11 13.39
CA GLU A 877 26.06 -1.09 14.73
C GLU A 877 26.36 -2.42 15.44
N ASN A 878 26.68 -2.37 16.73
CA ASN A 878 26.88 -3.57 17.54
C ASN A 878 26.11 -3.36 18.83
N GLN A 879 25.07 -4.14 19.03
CA GLN A 879 24.22 -4.15 20.21
C GLN A 879 24.61 -5.38 21.05
N PHE A 880 24.92 -5.16 22.31
CA PHE A 880 25.10 -6.20 23.31
C PHE A 880 23.96 -6.00 24.29
N VAL A 881 23.10 -6.99 24.45
CA VAL A 881 21.87 -6.94 25.24
C VAL A 881 21.96 -8.01 26.33
N ASP A 882 21.69 -7.65 27.58
CA ASP A 882 21.69 -8.58 28.71
C ASP A 882 20.56 -8.13 29.62
N GLU A 883 19.37 -8.74 29.51
CA GLU A 883 18.13 -8.32 30.17
C GLU A 883 17.48 -9.51 30.90
N ASN A 884 16.43 -9.27 31.72
CA ASN A 884 15.78 -10.33 32.49
C ASN A 884 14.96 -11.32 31.63
N ASP A 885 14.42 -10.86 30.50
CA ASP A 885 13.54 -11.63 29.62
C ASP A 885 14.26 -12.17 28.37
N GLY A 886 15.56 -11.90 28.27
CA GLY A 886 16.44 -12.45 27.24
C GLY A 886 17.83 -11.83 27.31
N HIS A 887 18.84 -12.57 26.87
CA HIS A 887 20.15 -11.99 26.58
C HIS A 887 20.44 -12.16 25.11
N GLY A 888 21.18 -11.19 24.56
CA GLY A 888 21.46 -11.23 23.15
C GLY A 888 22.60 -10.34 22.70
N ARG A 889 22.96 -10.50 21.44
CA ARG A 889 23.96 -9.65 20.81
C ARG A 889 23.66 -9.58 19.33
N ILE A 890 23.57 -8.36 18.80
CA ILE A 890 23.30 -8.12 17.39
C ILE A 890 24.41 -7.22 16.82
N ASP A 891 25.27 -7.75 15.96
CA ASP A 891 26.21 -6.95 15.18
C ASP A 891 25.67 -6.78 13.75
N SER A 892 25.41 -5.55 13.33
CA SER A 892 24.90 -5.17 12.00
C SER A 892 25.90 -4.30 11.25
N TYR A 893 26.08 -4.55 9.96
CA TYR A 893 26.98 -3.81 9.09
C TYR A 893 26.31 -3.62 7.75
N GLY A 894 26.37 -2.43 7.19
CA GLY A 894 25.93 -2.17 5.83
C GLY A 894 26.83 -1.20 5.09
N PHE A 895 26.93 -1.39 3.78
CA PHE A 895 27.68 -0.54 2.88
C PHE A 895 26.84 -0.29 1.65
N GLY A 896 26.59 0.98 1.31
CA GLY A 896 26.03 1.37 0.03
C GLY A 896 27.09 2.01 -0.89
N TYR A 897 26.87 1.89 -2.19
CA TYR A 897 27.74 2.44 -3.21
C TYR A 897 26.97 2.81 -4.49
N ASP A 898 26.75 4.11 -4.68
CA ASP A 898 26.28 4.74 -5.90
C ASP A 898 27.45 4.88 -6.88
N VAL A 899 27.73 3.81 -7.62
CA VAL A 899 28.79 3.80 -8.64
C VAL A 899 28.61 4.97 -9.63
N THR A 900 27.36 5.28 -9.97
CA THR A 900 26.86 6.39 -10.80
C THR A 900 25.42 6.70 -10.39
N GLU A 901 24.82 7.80 -10.88
CA GLU A 901 23.38 8.08 -10.74
C GLU A 901 22.49 6.91 -11.23
N ASP A 902 23.03 6.08 -12.12
CA ASP A 902 22.33 4.92 -12.74
C ASP A 902 22.68 3.56 -12.10
N VAL A 903 23.61 3.50 -11.14
CA VAL A 903 24.12 2.22 -10.62
C VAL A 903 24.36 2.29 -9.13
N GLU A 904 23.59 1.51 -8.39
CA GLU A 904 23.61 1.43 -6.93
C GLU A 904 23.95 0.00 -6.51
N MET A 905 24.72 -0.15 -5.44
CA MET A 905 25.07 -1.46 -4.88
C MET A 905 25.08 -1.38 -3.36
N GLY A 906 24.62 -2.44 -2.70
CA GLY A 906 24.61 -2.53 -1.25
C GLY A 906 25.05 -3.90 -0.74
N ILE A 907 25.71 -3.94 0.40
CA ILE A 907 26.02 -5.18 1.14
C ILE A 907 25.59 -4.98 2.59
N GLY A 908 24.84 -5.93 3.14
CA GLY A 908 24.52 -6.03 4.56
C GLY A 908 25.11 -7.29 5.18
N TYR A 909 25.44 -7.25 6.46
CA TYR A 909 25.87 -8.41 7.24
C TYR A 909 25.38 -8.26 8.68
N GLN A 910 24.74 -9.29 9.22
CA GLN A 910 24.19 -9.30 10.57
C GLN A 910 24.61 -10.58 11.32
N LEU A 911 24.87 -10.46 12.61
CA LEU A 911 25.15 -11.56 13.52
C LEU A 911 24.36 -11.34 14.81
N GLY A 912 23.39 -12.20 15.10
CA GLY A 912 22.51 -12.18 16.26
C GLY A 912 22.73 -13.39 17.17
N GLU A 913 22.57 -13.24 18.48
CA GLU A 913 22.21 -14.29 19.44
C GLU A 913 21.04 -13.71 20.23
N ILE A 914 19.91 -14.41 20.31
CA ILE A 914 18.68 -13.92 20.95
C ILE A 914 18.06 -15.07 21.74
N GLU A 915 17.85 -14.92 23.04
CA GLU A 915 17.08 -15.86 23.87
C GLU A 915 15.64 -15.35 24.04
N ASP A 916 14.64 -16.22 23.83
CA ASP A 916 13.22 -15.89 24.00
C ASP A 916 12.68 -16.20 25.43
N ASP A 917 11.43 -15.81 25.68
CA ASP A 917 10.68 -16.04 26.94
C ASP A 917 10.51 -17.54 27.28
N GLN A 918 10.59 -18.41 26.28
CA GLN A 918 10.58 -19.88 26.41
C GLN A 918 11.97 -20.45 26.71
N ASN A 919 12.99 -19.60 26.90
CA ASN A 919 14.41 -19.94 27.09
C ASN A 919 14.99 -20.71 25.88
N ILE A 920 14.56 -20.38 24.66
CA ILE A 920 15.14 -20.87 23.41
C ILE A 920 16.13 -19.83 22.90
N THR A 921 17.42 -20.15 22.94
CA THR A 921 18.46 -19.31 22.35
C THR A 921 18.59 -19.58 20.85
N THR A 922 18.45 -18.54 20.04
CA THR A 922 18.62 -18.54 18.58
C THR A 922 19.86 -17.72 18.18
N GLU A 923 20.89 -18.38 17.66
CA GLU A 923 22.03 -17.72 16.98
C GLU A 923 21.67 -17.49 15.51
N ARG A 924 21.69 -16.24 15.05
CA ARG A 924 21.39 -15.82 13.67
C ARG A 924 22.62 -15.26 12.97
N GLU A 925 22.94 -15.73 11.78
CA GLU A 925 23.95 -15.10 10.91
C GLU A 925 23.29 -14.76 9.58
N SER A 926 23.30 -13.50 9.15
CA SER A 926 22.76 -13.10 7.85
C SER A 926 23.75 -12.28 7.01
N ILE A 927 23.69 -12.42 5.70
CA ILE A 927 24.41 -11.60 4.74
C ILE A 927 23.48 -11.26 3.59
N SER A 928 23.46 -10.00 3.19
CA SER A 928 22.67 -9.52 2.06
C SER A 928 23.56 -8.77 1.07
N PHE A 929 23.20 -8.86 -0.20
CA PHE A 929 23.80 -8.12 -1.29
C PHE A 929 22.68 -7.64 -2.21
N ASN A 930 22.70 -6.37 -2.56
CA ASN A 930 21.79 -5.79 -3.52
C ASN A 930 22.56 -5.00 -4.59
N ALA A 931 22.01 -4.94 -5.79
CA ALA A 931 22.53 -4.12 -6.87
C ALA A 931 21.38 -3.68 -7.79
N SER A 932 21.33 -2.39 -8.09
CA SER A 932 20.43 -1.78 -9.06
C SER A 932 21.26 -1.14 -10.16
N ILE A 933 20.90 -1.39 -11.42
CA ILE A 933 21.54 -0.81 -12.60
C ILE A 933 20.41 -0.36 -13.52
N ASP A 934 20.34 0.91 -13.85
CA ASP A 934 19.35 1.46 -14.77
C ASP A 934 20.02 2.35 -15.84
N LEU A 935 20.46 1.72 -16.93
CA LEU A 935 21.09 2.37 -18.08
C LEU A 935 20.08 2.45 -19.24
N ASP A 936 20.29 3.35 -20.21
CA ASP A 936 19.39 3.60 -21.36
C ASP A 936 18.80 2.32 -22.01
N ASP A 937 19.62 1.29 -22.19
CA ASP A 937 19.25 0.03 -22.85
C ASP A 937 19.15 -1.16 -21.87
N ILE A 938 19.59 -1.03 -20.61
CA ILE A 938 19.73 -2.14 -19.66
C ILE A 938 19.23 -1.75 -18.28
N THR A 939 18.24 -2.48 -17.78
CA THR A 939 17.83 -2.43 -16.38
C THR A 939 18.11 -3.78 -15.71
N LEU A 940 18.78 -3.78 -14.57
CA LEU A 940 19.06 -4.95 -13.75
C LEU A 940 18.84 -4.61 -12.28
N SER A 941 17.98 -5.39 -11.62
CA SER A 941 17.87 -5.42 -10.16
C SER A 941 18.26 -6.80 -9.66
N HIS A 942 19.09 -6.85 -8.64
CA HIS A 942 19.62 -8.08 -8.05
C HIS A 942 19.60 -7.95 -6.53
N LYS A 943 19.13 -8.99 -5.85
CA LYS A 943 19.23 -9.16 -4.41
C LYS A 943 19.60 -10.60 -4.10
N PHE A 944 20.46 -10.79 -3.11
CA PHE A 944 20.86 -12.07 -2.58
C PHE A 944 20.95 -11.95 -1.06
N GLU A 945 20.39 -12.91 -0.35
CA GLU A 945 20.37 -13.01 1.10
C GLU A 945 20.71 -14.45 1.49
N TYR A 946 21.53 -14.61 2.52
CA TYR A 946 21.84 -15.89 3.13
C TYR A 946 21.76 -15.73 4.63
N ARG A 947 20.91 -16.52 5.28
CA ARG A 947 20.63 -16.49 6.72
C ARG A 947 20.83 -17.88 7.30
N VAL A 948 21.36 -17.97 8.51
CA VAL A 948 21.49 -19.21 9.27
C VAL A 948 20.97 -18.96 10.67
N ASP A 949 20.01 -19.76 11.11
CA ASP A 949 19.43 -19.71 12.45
C ASP A 949 19.75 -21.02 13.17
N LYS A 950 20.29 -20.96 14.38
CA LYS A 950 20.58 -22.13 15.22
C LYS A 950 19.89 -21.99 16.57
N SER A 951 19.01 -22.94 16.87
CA SER A 951 18.21 -22.98 18.08
C SER A 951 18.33 -24.35 18.73
N GLU A 952 19.42 -24.61 19.47
CA GLU A 952 19.75 -25.97 19.96
C GLU A 952 18.68 -26.56 20.90
N ASP A 953 17.96 -25.68 21.60
CA ASP A 953 16.94 -26.00 22.60
C ASP A 953 15.53 -26.19 22.01
N ASP A 954 15.36 -25.98 20.71
CA ASP A 954 14.08 -26.19 20.04
C ASP A 954 13.59 -27.66 20.21
N PRO A 955 12.33 -27.87 20.64
CA PRO A 955 11.76 -29.20 20.81
C PRO A 955 11.64 -29.97 19.48
N ASP A 956 11.48 -29.28 18.34
CA ASP A 956 11.55 -29.86 17.02
C ASP A 956 13.01 -29.94 16.53
N ILE A 957 13.43 -31.15 16.17
CA ILE A 957 14.79 -31.41 15.70
C ILE A 957 15.05 -30.74 14.34
N ALA A 958 14.01 -30.55 13.52
CA ALA A 958 14.14 -29.92 12.22
C ALA A 958 14.45 -28.41 12.32
N GLN A 959 13.94 -27.73 13.34
CA GLN A 959 14.10 -26.28 13.52
C GLN A 959 15.43 -25.86 14.16
N ARG A 960 16.24 -26.81 14.64
CA ARG A 960 17.45 -26.51 15.43
C ARG A 960 18.59 -25.82 14.68
N GLU A 961 18.69 -26.04 13.38
CA GLU A 961 19.70 -25.38 12.54
C GLU A 961 19.13 -25.24 11.14
N LEU A 962 18.67 -24.05 10.82
CA LEU A 962 18.05 -23.70 9.54
C LEU A 962 18.98 -22.82 8.74
N GLN A 963 19.20 -23.15 7.47
CA GLN A 963 19.86 -22.28 6.51
C GLN A 963 18.86 -21.80 5.48
N GLN A 964 18.77 -20.50 5.30
CA GLN A 964 17.93 -19.87 4.31
C GLN A 964 18.78 -19.13 3.27
N ILE A 965 18.51 -19.35 1.99
CA ILE A 965 19.02 -18.53 0.88
C ILE A 965 17.82 -17.89 0.22
N VAL A 966 17.89 -16.60 -0.10
CA VAL A 966 16.90 -15.89 -0.90
C VAL A 966 17.62 -15.08 -1.97
N THR A 967 17.14 -15.10 -3.20
CA THR A 967 17.64 -14.19 -4.24
C THR A 967 16.51 -13.80 -5.17
N THR A 968 16.46 -12.53 -5.51
CA THR A 968 15.53 -11.97 -6.49
C THR A 968 16.32 -11.23 -7.55
N ASN A 969 15.95 -11.44 -8.82
CA ASN A 969 16.69 -10.93 -9.95
C ASN A 969 15.71 -10.53 -11.04
N ARG A 970 15.86 -9.33 -11.59
CA ARG A 970 15.10 -8.83 -12.74
C ARG A 970 16.07 -8.19 -13.72
N TYR A 971 15.98 -8.55 -15.00
CA TYR A 971 16.88 -8.11 -16.06
C TYR A 971 16.10 -7.79 -17.33
N THR A 972 16.29 -6.60 -17.89
CA THR A 972 15.74 -6.18 -19.17
C THR A 972 16.85 -5.58 -20.01
N HIS A 973 16.91 -5.95 -21.30
CA HIS A 973 17.90 -5.38 -22.21
C HIS A 973 17.35 -5.19 -23.62
N HIS A 974 17.32 -3.93 -24.05
CA HIS A 974 17.04 -3.50 -25.42
C HIS A 974 18.30 -3.67 -26.29
N LEU A 975 18.53 -4.89 -26.81
CA LEU A 975 19.70 -5.18 -27.65
C LEU A 975 19.77 -4.26 -28.89
N THR A 976 18.61 -3.91 -29.43
CA THR A 976 18.40 -2.96 -30.54
C THR A 976 16.95 -2.46 -30.48
N GLU A 977 16.60 -1.46 -31.31
CA GLU A 977 15.20 -1.04 -31.54
C GLU A 977 14.25 -2.19 -32.01
N GLU A 978 14.76 -3.38 -32.38
CA GLU A 978 13.96 -4.53 -32.83
C GLU A 978 13.99 -5.74 -31.88
N TYR A 979 14.89 -5.79 -30.88
CA TYR A 979 15.14 -6.97 -30.05
C TYR A 979 15.22 -6.61 -28.58
N THR A 980 14.38 -7.23 -27.76
CA THR A 980 14.38 -7.06 -26.30
C THR A 980 14.55 -8.42 -25.62
N LEU A 981 15.46 -8.49 -24.64
CA LEU A 981 15.64 -9.63 -23.77
C LEU A 981 15.07 -9.31 -22.39
N PHE A 982 14.47 -10.32 -21.77
CA PHE A 982 13.95 -10.25 -20.40
C PHE A 982 14.39 -11.47 -19.59
N GLY A 983 14.65 -11.29 -18.30
CA GLY A 983 14.98 -12.34 -17.35
C GLY A 983 14.45 -12.03 -15.95
N LYS A 984 13.83 -13.01 -15.31
CA LYS A 984 13.44 -13.01 -13.90
C LYS A 984 14.01 -14.27 -13.26
N TYR A 985 14.61 -14.15 -12.08
CA TYR A 985 15.08 -15.31 -11.31
C TYR A 985 14.88 -15.05 -9.82
N ASN A 986 13.82 -15.64 -9.27
CA ASN A 986 13.55 -15.68 -7.85
C ASN A 986 13.87 -17.08 -7.34
N TYR A 987 14.59 -17.18 -6.23
CA TYR A 987 14.96 -18.45 -5.64
C TYR A 987 15.00 -18.29 -4.12
N SER A 988 14.32 -19.17 -3.41
CA SER A 988 14.50 -19.31 -1.97
C SER A 988 14.61 -20.77 -1.58
N ILE A 989 15.39 -21.06 -0.55
CA ILE A 989 15.42 -22.39 0.07
C ILE A 989 15.70 -22.22 1.54
N THR A 990 14.98 -22.96 2.37
CA THR A 990 15.20 -23.14 3.81
C THR A 990 15.49 -24.62 4.03
N GLU A 991 16.66 -24.98 4.56
CA GLU A 991 17.05 -26.36 4.84
C GLU A 991 17.40 -26.54 6.32
N SER A 992 16.98 -27.66 6.91
CA SER A 992 17.46 -28.10 8.21
C SER A 992 18.80 -28.81 8.05
N GLU A 993 19.88 -28.24 8.58
CA GLU A 993 21.19 -28.91 8.64
C GLU A 993 21.19 -30.09 9.61
N THR A 994 20.28 -30.09 10.60
CA THR A 994 20.20 -31.14 11.61
C THR A 994 19.60 -32.44 11.04
N THR A 995 18.50 -32.34 10.30
CA THR A 995 17.84 -33.51 9.69
C THR A 995 18.30 -33.75 8.24
N GLY A 996 18.84 -32.72 7.58
CA GLY A 996 19.13 -32.71 6.15
C GLY A 996 17.87 -32.64 5.29
N GLU A 997 16.75 -32.21 5.89
CA GLU A 997 15.47 -32.04 5.21
C GLU A 997 15.35 -30.60 4.71
N THR A 998 14.92 -30.43 3.46
CA THR A 998 14.45 -29.14 2.97
C THR A 998 13.16 -28.83 3.72
N MET A 999 13.03 -27.62 4.27
CA MET A 999 11.83 -27.15 4.97
C MET A 999 10.91 -26.41 4.01
N ALA A 1000 11.49 -25.54 3.17
CA ALA A 1000 10.78 -24.84 2.10
C ALA A 1000 11.74 -24.59 0.94
N GLN A 1001 11.28 -24.69 -0.30
CA GLN A 1001 12.05 -24.32 -1.49
C GLN A 1001 11.14 -23.70 -2.52
N PHE A 1002 11.62 -22.63 -3.14
CA PHE A 1002 11.00 -22.01 -4.29
C PHE A 1002 12.02 -21.60 -5.34
N THR A 1003 11.64 -21.75 -6.60
CA THR A 1003 12.41 -21.27 -7.72
C THR A 1003 11.45 -20.84 -8.81
N GLU A 1004 11.56 -19.60 -9.25
CA GLU A 1004 10.89 -19.07 -10.41
C GLU A 1004 11.93 -18.44 -11.34
N ALA A 1005 12.19 -19.09 -12.47
CA ALA A 1005 13.14 -18.60 -13.47
C ALA A 1005 12.44 -18.39 -14.80
N THR A 1006 12.31 -17.15 -15.24
CA THR A 1006 11.67 -16.79 -16.51
C THR A 1006 12.66 -16.09 -17.43
N GLY A 1007 12.75 -16.53 -18.68
CA GLY A 1007 13.56 -15.90 -19.73
C GLY A 1007 12.72 -15.60 -20.98
N GLY A 1008 12.78 -14.37 -21.46
CA GLY A 1008 11.99 -13.87 -22.58
C GLY A 1008 12.83 -13.27 -23.71
N LEU A 1009 12.32 -13.39 -24.94
CA LEU A 1009 12.84 -12.69 -26.13
C LEU A 1009 11.67 -12.14 -26.95
N ALA A 1010 11.72 -10.85 -27.23
CA ALA A 1010 10.86 -10.20 -28.21
C ALA A 1010 11.66 -9.80 -29.46
N TYR A 1011 11.12 -10.11 -30.65
CA TYR A 1011 11.64 -9.62 -31.93
C TYR A 1011 10.53 -8.93 -32.74
N ARG A 1012 10.69 -7.63 -32.97
CA ARG A 1012 9.73 -6.74 -33.63
C ARG A 1012 10.45 -5.77 -34.59
N PRO A 1013 10.58 -6.09 -35.89
CA PRO A 1013 11.33 -5.31 -36.84
C PRO A 1013 10.64 -3.99 -37.25
N ILE A 1014 11.32 -2.86 -37.02
CA ILE A 1014 10.78 -1.50 -37.23
C ILE A 1014 10.70 -1.08 -38.70
N TYR A 1015 11.57 -1.62 -39.56
CA TYR A 1015 11.60 -1.27 -40.99
C TYR A 1015 10.64 -2.12 -41.84
N ASN A 1016 10.25 -3.27 -41.30
CA ASN A 1016 9.44 -4.26 -41.99
C ASN A 1016 8.66 -5.11 -40.99
N ASP A 1017 7.54 -4.56 -40.53
CA ASP A 1017 6.58 -5.14 -39.58
C ASP A 1017 5.77 -6.32 -40.18
N ARG A 1018 6.48 -7.25 -40.84
CA ARG A 1018 5.90 -8.47 -41.38
C ARG A 1018 6.04 -9.65 -40.45
N LEU A 1019 6.94 -9.61 -39.47
CA LEU A 1019 7.18 -10.72 -38.55
C LEU A 1019 7.23 -10.15 -37.14
N ASN A 1020 6.37 -10.62 -36.25
CA ASN A 1020 6.49 -10.40 -34.83
C ASN A 1020 6.66 -11.75 -34.15
N LEU A 1021 7.63 -11.87 -33.26
CA LEU A 1021 7.98 -13.11 -32.57
C LEU A 1021 8.18 -12.81 -31.08
N LEU A 1022 7.53 -13.60 -30.24
CA LEU A 1022 7.70 -13.63 -28.80
C LEU A 1022 8.06 -15.05 -28.39
N SER A 1023 8.97 -15.19 -27.44
CA SER A 1023 9.29 -16.48 -26.86
C SER A 1023 9.59 -16.34 -25.38
N ARG A 1024 9.14 -17.30 -24.59
CA ARG A 1024 9.28 -17.38 -23.14
C ARG A 1024 9.69 -18.78 -22.72
N TYR A 1025 10.51 -18.87 -21.69
CA TYR A 1025 10.80 -20.09 -20.96
C TYR A 1025 10.65 -19.81 -19.48
N THR A 1026 9.88 -20.62 -18.77
CA THR A 1026 9.61 -20.49 -17.33
C THR A 1026 9.90 -21.82 -16.65
N TYR A 1027 10.65 -21.77 -15.56
CA TYR A 1027 10.92 -22.90 -14.68
C TYR A 1027 10.38 -22.55 -13.30
N ILE A 1028 9.51 -23.41 -12.78
CA ILE A 1028 8.94 -23.31 -11.44
C ILE A 1028 9.35 -24.57 -10.67
N ALA A 1029 9.84 -24.40 -9.46
CA ALA A 1029 10.02 -25.49 -8.51
C ALA A 1029 9.55 -25.02 -7.15
N ASP A 1030 8.71 -25.81 -6.51
CA ASP A 1030 8.08 -25.45 -5.25
C ASP A 1030 7.97 -26.67 -4.34
N PHE A 1031 8.18 -26.44 -3.05
CA PHE A 1031 8.21 -27.43 -2.00
C PHE A 1031 8.03 -26.74 -0.64
N ASP A 1032 7.15 -27.26 0.22
CA ASP A 1032 6.89 -26.72 1.55
C ASP A 1032 6.55 -27.85 2.54
N GLN A 1033 7.23 -27.84 3.69
CA GLN A 1033 7.08 -28.74 4.83
C GLN A 1033 6.86 -28.00 6.14
N LEU A 1034 6.64 -26.67 6.08
CA LEU A 1034 6.33 -25.87 7.24
C LEU A 1034 4.93 -26.23 7.79
N ASP A 1035 4.71 -26.00 9.08
CA ASP A 1035 3.39 -26.19 9.70
C ASP A 1035 2.46 -25.02 9.34
N ARG A 1036 2.00 -25.01 8.09
CA ARG A 1036 1.15 -23.98 7.48
C ARG A 1036 -0.10 -24.61 6.88
N ASP A 1037 -1.17 -23.83 6.77
CA ASP A 1037 -2.42 -24.29 6.15
C ASP A 1037 -2.37 -24.00 4.63
N VAL A 1038 -1.65 -24.86 3.90
CA VAL A 1038 -1.40 -24.75 2.45
C VAL A 1038 -1.82 -26.06 1.76
N ASP A 1039 -2.56 -25.99 0.64
CA ASP A 1039 -3.05 -27.18 -0.12
C ASP A 1039 -2.20 -27.49 -1.37
N TYR A 1040 -1.09 -26.79 -1.59
CA TYR A 1040 -0.27 -27.04 -2.77
C TYR A 1040 0.59 -28.29 -2.62
N GLN A 1041 0.64 -29.08 -3.69
CA GLN A 1041 1.52 -30.24 -3.78
C GLN A 1041 2.85 -29.83 -4.38
N ASP A 1042 3.97 -30.37 -3.86
CA ASP A 1042 5.31 -30.18 -4.42
C ASP A 1042 5.27 -30.31 -5.95
N GLU A 1043 5.59 -29.22 -6.64
CA GLU A 1043 5.50 -29.12 -8.09
C GLU A 1043 6.83 -28.67 -8.69
N THR A 1044 7.23 -29.31 -9.79
CA THR A 1044 8.24 -28.79 -10.69
C THR A 1044 7.65 -28.69 -12.09
N SER A 1045 7.76 -27.53 -12.71
CA SER A 1045 7.16 -27.23 -14.01
C SER A 1045 8.16 -26.50 -14.91
N GLN A 1046 8.33 -26.97 -16.13
CA GLN A 1046 9.11 -26.31 -17.18
C GLN A 1046 8.18 -25.96 -18.33
N ILE A 1047 8.06 -24.68 -18.65
CA ILE A 1047 7.12 -24.17 -19.64
C ILE A 1047 7.92 -23.44 -20.72
N ILE A 1048 7.83 -23.88 -21.97
CA ILE A 1048 8.39 -23.18 -23.14
C ILE A 1048 7.22 -22.67 -23.96
N GLU A 1049 7.24 -21.41 -24.35
CA GLU A 1049 6.22 -20.81 -25.21
C GLU A 1049 6.88 -20.00 -26.32
N VAL A 1050 6.39 -20.16 -27.54
CA VAL A 1050 6.83 -19.42 -28.72
C VAL A 1050 5.63 -19.04 -29.55
N GLU A 1051 5.47 -17.75 -29.81
CA GLU A 1051 4.41 -17.22 -30.65
C GLU A 1051 5.00 -16.35 -31.77
N ALA A 1052 4.57 -16.59 -33.00
CA ALA A 1052 5.00 -15.80 -34.14
C ALA A 1052 3.84 -15.48 -35.09
N ILE A 1053 3.79 -14.25 -35.58
CA ILE A 1053 2.83 -13.80 -36.58
C ILE A 1053 3.61 -13.26 -37.79
N TYR A 1054 3.31 -13.79 -38.98
CA TYR A 1054 3.94 -13.42 -40.23
C TYR A 1054 2.94 -12.94 -41.29
N SER A 1055 3.02 -11.67 -41.69
CA SER A 1055 2.29 -11.09 -42.82
C SER A 1055 3.03 -11.30 -44.14
N ILE A 1056 2.59 -12.29 -44.93
CA ILE A 1056 3.19 -12.62 -46.23
C ILE A 1056 3.01 -11.46 -47.23
N ASP A 1057 1.79 -10.94 -47.30
CA ASP A 1057 1.40 -9.75 -48.04
C ASP A 1057 0.15 -9.11 -47.40
N GLN A 1058 -0.40 -8.05 -48.01
CA GLN A 1058 -1.57 -7.32 -47.48
C GLN A 1058 -2.87 -8.17 -47.35
N HIS A 1059 -2.85 -9.41 -47.82
CA HIS A 1059 -3.97 -10.34 -47.80
C HIS A 1059 -3.71 -11.59 -46.99
N TRP A 1060 -2.48 -11.92 -46.61
CA TRP A 1060 -2.14 -13.19 -45.95
C TRP A 1060 -1.39 -12.94 -44.66
N ASP A 1061 -1.99 -13.37 -43.56
CA ASP A 1061 -1.36 -13.44 -42.25
C ASP A 1061 -1.32 -14.90 -41.80
N VAL A 1062 -0.18 -15.33 -41.25
CA VAL A 1062 0.03 -16.69 -40.75
C VAL A 1062 0.58 -16.60 -39.33
N GLY A 1063 -0.11 -17.22 -38.38
CA GLY A 1063 0.30 -17.32 -37.00
C GLY A 1063 0.76 -18.73 -36.65
N THR A 1064 1.65 -18.83 -35.67
CA THR A 1064 2.04 -20.09 -35.06
C THR A 1064 2.21 -19.87 -33.56
N LYS A 1065 1.70 -20.80 -32.76
CA LYS A 1065 1.96 -20.91 -31.33
C LYS A 1065 2.50 -22.30 -31.05
N TYR A 1066 3.50 -22.39 -30.20
CA TYR A 1066 4.00 -23.64 -29.65
C TYR A 1066 4.16 -23.43 -28.16
N ALA A 1067 3.58 -24.32 -27.36
CA ALA A 1067 3.80 -24.37 -25.92
C ALA A 1067 4.14 -25.80 -25.52
N HIS A 1068 5.05 -25.96 -24.57
CA HIS A 1068 5.44 -27.25 -24.01
C HIS A 1068 5.58 -27.11 -22.51
N LYS A 1069 4.88 -27.94 -21.74
CA LYS A 1069 4.93 -28.00 -20.29
C LYS A 1069 5.36 -29.40 -19.84
N ASP A 1070 6.55 -29.51 -19.25
CA ASP A 1070 7.00 -30.70 -18.51
C ASP A 1070 6.72 -30.45 -17.03
N LYS A 1071 5.76 -31.17 -16.45
CA LYS A 1071 5.31 -31.03 -15.07
C LYS A 1071 5.57 -32.32 -14.29
N GLN A 1072 6.03 -32.19 -13.04
CA GLN A 1072 6.09 -33.27 -12.07
C GLN A 1072 5.45 -32.80 -10.76
N GLN A 1073 4.52 -33.59 -10.22
CA GLN A 1073 3.76 -33.25 -9.03
C GLN A 1073 3.75 -34.42 -8.04
N ALA A 1074 3.91 -34.15 -6.75
CA ALA A 1074 3.85 -35.15 -5.70
C ALA A 1074 2.42 -35.36 -5.20
N PHE A 1075 1.84 -36.54 -5.45
CA PHE A 1075 0.53 -36.89 -4.91
C PHE A 1075 0.66 -37.76 -3.66
N GLU A 1076 0.05 -37.33 -2.56
CA GLU A 1076 -0.06 -38.18 -1.38
C GLU A 1076 -1.12 -39.27 -1.59
N ARG A 1077 -0.73 -40.54 -1.47
CA ARG A 1077 -1.69 -41.66 -1.43
C ARG A 1077 -2.34 -41.74 -0.05
N ALA A 1078 -3.56 -42.27 0.01
CA ALA A 1078 -4.24 -42.64 1.27
C ALA A 1078 -3.46 -43.59 2.21
N SER A 1079 -2.31 -44.13 1.77
CA SER A 1079 -1.34 -44.87 2.59
C SER A 1079 -0.33 -43.98 3.33
N GLY A 1080 -0.34 -42.65 3.13
CA GLY A 1080 0.66 -41.72 3.62
C GLY A 1080 1.97 -41.74 2.84
N SER A 1081 1.93 -42.01 1.53
CA SER A 1081 3.14 -42.09 0.70
C SER A 1081 3.02 -41.19 -0.53
N ASN A 1082 4.00 -40.30 -0.72
CA ASN A 1082 4.04 -39.40 -1.87
C ASN A 1082 4.57 -40.10 -3.12
N GLU A 1083 3.88 -39.92 -4.24
CA GLU A 1083 4.28 -40.47 -5.53
C GLU A 1083 4.37 -39.37 -6.57
N LEU A 1084 5.54 -39.27 -7.20
CA LEU A 1084 5.81 -38.29 -8.24
C LEU A 1084 5.17 -38.74 -9.55
N VAL A 1085 4.22 -37.93 -10.01
CA VAL A 1085 3.53 -38.12 -11.28
C VAL A 1085 4.10 -37.12 -12.28
N LYS A 1086 4.49 -37.60 -13.46
CA LYS A 1086 4.99 -36.76 -14.56
C LYS A 1086 3.92 -36.60 -15.63
N SER A 1087 3.80 -35.38 -16.16
CA SER A 1087 2.95 -35.04 -17.30
C SER A 1087 3.75 -34.16 -18.25
N ASP A 1088 3.85 -34.56 -19.50
CA ASP A 1088 4.36 -33.73 -20.59
C ASP A 1088 3.16 -33.30 -21.43
N ILE A 1089 2.97 -31.99 -21.55
CA ILE A 1089 1.89 -31.38 -22.33
C ILE A 1089 2.52 -30.57 -23.46
N ASP A 1090 2.35 -31.00 -24.71
CA ASP A 1090 2.72 -30.19 -25.88
C ASP A 1090 1.45 -29.63 -26.54
N LEU A 1091 1.46 -28.33 -26.82
CA LEU A 1091 0.42 -27.63 -27.57
C LEU A 1091 1.03 -26.97 -28.81
N TYR A 1092 0.44 -27.24 -29.97
CA TYR A 1092 0.80 -26.59 -31.21
C TYR A 1092 -0.44 -25.93 -31.80
N GLY A 1093 -0.29 -24.70 -32.29
CA GLY A 1093 -1.32 -23.95 -32.98
C GLY A 1093 -0.78 -23.36 -34.26
N LEU A 1094 -1.48 -23.57 -35.37
CA LEU A 1094 -1.20 -22.96 -36.66
C LEU A 1094 -2.44 -22.20 -37.11
N SER A 1095 -2.29 -20.94 -37.47
CA SER A 1095 -3.37 -20.14 -38.01
C SER A 1095 -2.97 -19.50 -39.33
N ALA A 1096 -3.90 -19.40 -40.27
CA ALA A 1096 -3.71 -18.72 -41.53
C ALA A 1096 -4.99 -17.98 -41.91
N SER A 1097 -4.88 -16.68 -42.12
CA SER A 1097 -5.98 -15.81 -42.53
C SER A 1097 -5.70 -15.21 -43.91
N TYR A 1098 -6.63 -15.42 -44.84
CA TYR A 1098 -6.58 -14.88 -46.20
C TYR A 1098 -7.72 -13.91 -46.49
N ARG A 1099 -7.40 -12.64 -46.72
CA ARG A 1099 -8.35 -11.60 -47.14
C ARG A 1099 -8.58 -11.68 -48.65
N VAL A 1100 -9.66 -12.32 -49.07
CA VAL A 1100 -10.03 -12.51 -50.49
C VAL A 1100 -10.46 -11.19 -51.15
N MET A 1101 -11.27 -10.39 -50.45
CA MET A 1101 -11.75 -9.07 -50.85
C MET A 1101 -11.90 -8.20 -49.59
N LYS A 1102 -12.15 -6.89 -49.72
CA LYS A 1102 -12.34 -5.99 -48.55
C LYS A 1102 -13.37 -6.48 -47.52
N GLU A 1103 -14.30 -7.34 -47.93
CA GLU A 1103 -15.40 -7.84 -47.09
C GLU A 1103 -15.35 -9.35 -46.81
N TRP A 1104 -14.36 -10.08 -47.30
CA TRP A 1104 -14.30 -11.54 -47.16
C TRP A 1104 -12.91 -12.01 -46.76
N ASP A 1105 -12.85 -12.83 -45.73
CA ASP A 1105 -11.66 -13.52 -45.25
C ASP A 1105 -11.92 -15.02 -45.13
N VAL A 1106 -10.86 -15.80 -45.24
CA VAL A 1106 -10.88 -17.25 -45.00
C VAL A 1106 -9.84 -17.50 -43.94
N THR A 1107 -10.25 -18.06 -42.80
CA THR A 1107 -9.34 -18.42 -41.72
C THR A 1107 -9.30 -19.92 -41.59
N GLY A 1108 -8.09 -20.46 -41.53
CA GLY A 1108 -7.84 -21.86 -41.20
C GLY A 1108 -6.99 -21.91 -39.95
N GLU A 1109 -7.40 -22.72 -38.99
CA GLU A 1109 -6.67 -23.02 -37.77
C GLU A 1109 -6.49 -24.53 -37.65
N TYR A 1110 -5.36 -24.92 -37.11
CA TYR A 1110 -5.09 -26.30 -36.76
C TYR A 1110 -4.32 -26.31 -35.46
N HIS A 1111 -4.89 -26.92 -34.43
CA HIS A 1111 -4.24 -27.12 -33.16
C HIS A 1111 -4.15 -28.60 -32.82
N TRP A 1112 -3.15 -28.98 -32.06
CA TRP A 1112 -3.11 -30.27 -31.42
C TRP A 1112 -2.39 -30.17 -30.08
N LYS A 1113 -2.93 -30.88 -29.09
CA LYS A 1113 -2.43 -31.01 -27.74
C LYS A 1113 -2.13 -32.49 -27.49
N THR A 1114 -1.00 -32.80 -26.88
CA THR A 1114 -0.69 -34.14 -26.39
C THR A 1114 -0.39 -34.08 -24.91
N ASP A 1115 -0.97 -34.99 -24.12
CA ASP A 1115 -0.68 -35.17 -22.69
C ASP A 1115 -0.21 -36.61 -22.44
N THR A 1116 1.01 -36.77 -21.93
CA THR A 1116 1.60 -38.09 -21.66
C THR A 1116 1.06 -38.76 -20.40
N LEU A 1117 0.48 -38.00 -19.46
CA LEU A 1117 -0.06 -38.57 -18.22
C LEU A 1117 -1.31 -39.40 -18.49
N ASN A 1118 -2.18 -38.89 -19.35
CA ASN A 1118 -3.43 -39.52 -19.73
C ASN A 1118 -3.35 -40.31 -21.04
N ASP A 1119 -2.16 -40.38 -21.67
CA ASP A 1119 -1.91 -40.89 -23.03
C ASP A 1119 -2.97 -40.35 -24.02
N GLU A 1120 -3.14 -39.03 -23.98
CA GLU A 1120 -4.20 -38.30 -24.65
C GLU A 1120 -3.64 -37.47 -25.81
N LEU A 1121 -4.27 -37.60 -26.99
CA LEU A 1121 -4.04 -36.74 -28.14
C LEU A 1121 -5.35 -36.05 -28.51
N GLU A 1122 -5.35 -34.74 -28.34
CA GLU A 1122 -6.43 -33.88 -28.82
C GLU A 1122 -5.96 -33.14 -30.07
N HIS A 1123 -6.72 -33.17 -31.16
CA HIS A 1123 -6.39 -32.33 -32.30
C HIS A 1123 -7.64 -31.78 -32.98
N GLY A 1124 -7.57 -30.53 -33.44
CA GLY A 1124 -8.68 -29.84 -34.06
C GLY A 1124 -8.23 -29.04 -35.28
N ALA A 1125 -8.92 -29.24 -36.40
CA ALA A 1125 -8.79 -28.36 -37.55
C ALA A 1125 -10.08 -27.58 -37.76
N LEU A 1126 -9.96 -26.27 -37.93
CA LEU A 1126 -11.08 -25.38 -38.18
C LEU A 1126 -10.82 -24.62 -39.47
N VAL A 1127 -11.78 -24.64 -40.39
CA VAL A 1127 -11.74 -23.78 -41.57
C VAL A 1127 -13.03 -22.99 -41.63
N SER A 1128 -12.92 -21.66 -41.65
CA SER A 1128 -14.04 -20.73 -41.72
C SER A 1128 -13.93 -19.82 -42.95
N VAL A 1129 -15.04 -19.65 -43.67
CA VAL A 1129 -15.20 -18.60 -44.67
C VAL A 1129 -16.07 -17.52 -44.06
N ASN A 1130 -15.48 -16.34 -43.96
CA ASN A 1130 -15.99 -15.24 -43.17
C ASN A 1130 -16.34 -14.07 -44.08
N LYS A 1131 -17.47 -13.43 -43.78
CA LYS A 1131 -17.93 -12.23 -44.46
C LYS A 1131 -18.08 -11.11 -43.44
N HIS A 1132 -17.32 -10.04 -43.64
CA HIS A 1132 -17.52 -8.78 -42.95
C HIS A 1132 -18.81 -8.11 -43.45
N ILE A 1133 -19.77 -7.88 -42.56
CA ILE A 1133 -21.01 -7.17 -42.82
C ILE A 1133 -20.90 -5.80 -42.15
N GLY A 1134 -20.24 -4.87 -42.84
CA GLY A 1134 -19.83 -3.59 -42.26
C GLY A 1134 -18.47 -3.68 -41.59
N GLU A 1135 -18.13 -2.69 -40.76
CA GLU A 1135 -16.82 -2.59 -40.10
C GLU A 1135 -16.74 -3.43 -38.80
N ASN A 1136 -17.90 -3.74 -38.21
CA ASN A 1136 -18.04 -4.17 -36.82
C ASN A 1136 -18.65 -5.57 -36.66
N PHE A 1137 -18.97 -6.26 -37.76
CA PHE A 1137 -19.59 -7.58 -37.70
C PHE A 1137 -19.03 -8.49 -38.77
N LYS A 1138 -18.73 -9.73 -38.41
CA LYS A 1138 -18.26 -10.79 -39.28
C LYS A 1138 -19.11 -12.04 -39.04
N MET A 1139 -19.60 -12.62 -40.12
CA MET A 1139 -20.29 -13.91 -40.09
C MET A 1139 -19.46 -14.95 -40.83
N GLY A 1140 -19.09 -16.00 -40.11
CA GLY A 1140 -18.38 -17.18 -40.60
C GLY A 1140 -19.29 -18.38 -40.78
N ILE A 1141 -19.08 -19.13 -41.85
CA ILE A 1141 -19.49 -20.54 -41.91
C ILE A 1141 -18.22 -21.35 -41.99
N GLY A 1142 -18.06 -22.26 -41.05
CA GLY A 1142 -16.91 -23.14 -41.01
C GLY A 1142 -17.27 -24.59 -40.77
N TYR A 1143 -16.23 -25.42 -40.83
CA TYR A 1143 -16.31 -26.82 -40.51
C TYR A 1143 -15.19 -27.14 -39.52
N ASN A 1144 -15.56 -27.73 -38.39
CA ASN A 1144 -14.62 -28.23 -37.39
C ASN A 1144 -14.37 -29.73 -37.63
N PHE A 1145 -13.10 -30.11 -37.57
CA PHE A 1145 -12.59 -31.47 -37.70
C PHE A 1145 -11.77 -31.80 -36.45
N SER A 1146 -12.42 -31.81 -35.27
CA SER A 1146 -11.78 -32.19 -34.01
C SER A 1146 -11.88 -33.69 -33.76
N ALA A 1147 -10.83 -34.27 -33.18
CA ALA A 1147 -10.78 -35.65 -32.74
C ALA A 1147 -10.04 -35.71 -31.39
N PHE A 1148 -10.55 -36.54 -30.49
CA PHE A 1148 -10.04 -36.77 -29.15
C PHE A 1148 -9.80 -38.27 -28.99
N ASP A 1149 -8.54 -38.64 -28.73
CA ASP A 1149 -8.06 -40.03 -28.63
C ASP A 1149 -7.41 -40.22 -27.24
N SER A 1150 -7.86 -41.20 -26.45
CA SER A 1150 -7.35 -41.47 -25.09
C SER A 1150 -7.13 -42.98 -24.87
N ASP A 1151 -5.90 -43.43 -24.59
CA ASP A 1151 -5.60 -44.86 -24.37
C ASP A 1151 -5.58 -45.24 -22.88
N LEU A 1152 -6.76 -45.42 -22.26
CA LEU A 1152 -6.90 -45.90 -20.87
C LEU A 1152 -7.92 -47.03 -20.70
N THR A 1153 -7.75 -48.15 -21.41
CA THR A 1153 -8.44 -49.45 -21.16
C THR A 1153 -9.99 -49.49 -21.09
N ASN A 1154 -10.68 -48.39 -21.32
CA ASN A 1154 -12.08 -48.30 -21.71
C ASN A 1154 -12.14 -47.67 -23.11
N ASP A 1155 -13.01 -48.19 -23.98
CA ASP A 1155 -13.27 -47.70 -25.34
C ASP A 1155 -13.82 -46.25 -25.26
N ASP A 1156 -13.03 -45.20 -25.05
CA ASP A 1156 -13.54 -43.83 -24.81
C ASP A 1156 -13.15 -42.79 -25.90
N ASP A 1157 -12.62 -43.25 -27.05
CA ASP A 1157 -12.32 -42.41 -28.23
C ASP A 1157 -13.58 -41.74 -28.81
N TYR A 1158 -13.52 -40.45 -29.13
CA TYR A 1158 -14.59 -39.76 -29.87
C TYR A 1158 -14.10 -38.73 -30.90
N ASP A 1159 -14.66 -38.82 -32.11
CA ASP A 1159 -14.46 -37.82 -33.17
C ASP A 1159 -15.58 -36.77 -33.13
N ALA A 1160 -15.23 -35.48 -33.05
CA ALA A 1160 -16.14 -34.34 -33.08
C ALA A 1160 -16.00 -33.56 -34.40
N SER A 1161 -16.83 -33.89 -35.40
CA SER A 1161 -16.83 -33.18 -36.68
C SER A 1161 -18.19 -32.54 -37.01
N GLY A 1162 -18.16 -31.29 -37.48
CA GLY A 1162 -19.40 -30.53 -37.62
C GLY A 1162 -19.30 -29.25 -38.42
N VAL A 1163 -20.42 -28.86 -39.03
CA VAL A 1163 -20.57 -27.51 -39.61
C VAL A 1163 -20.93 -26.56 -38.48
N PHE A 1164 -20.23 -25.43 -38.38
CA PHE A 1164 -20.57 -24.36 -37.45
C PHE A 1164 -20.79 -23.04 -38.19
N ILE A 1165 -21.57 -22.19 -37.54
CA ILE A 1165 -21.72 -20.79 -37.87
C ILE A 1165 -21.03 -20.03 -36.74
N ASN A 1166 -20.07 -19.19 -37.08
CA ASN A 1166 -19.48 -18.22 -36.15
C ASN A 1166 -20.09 -16.85 -36.45
N LEU A 1167 -20.53 -16.14 -35.42
CA LEU A 1167 -20.88 -14.73 -35.48
C LEU A 1167 -19.96 -13.94 -34.56
N VAL A 1168 -19.04 -13.15 -35.14
CA VAL A 1168 -18.18 -12.22 -34.39
C VAL A 1168 -18.69 -10.79 -34.57
N GLY A 1169 -19.17 -10.19 -33.49
CA GLY A 1169 -19.42 -8.75 -33.40
C GLY A 1169 -18.31 -8.07 -32.61
N LYS A 1170 -17.85 -6.92 -33.09
CA LYS A 1170 -16.98 -6.03 -32.31
C LYS A 1170 -17.48 -4.59 -32.36
N ILE A 1171 -17.31 -3.82 -31.29
CA ILE A 1171 -17.79 -2.42 -31.25
C ILE A 1171 -16.68 -1.43 -31.01
#